data_AF-A0A5E4QGR4-F1
#
_entry.id   AF-A0A5E4QGR4-F1
#
_cell.length_a   1.000
_cell.length_b   1.000
_cell.length_c   1.000
_cell.angle_alpha   90.00
_cell.angle_beta   90.00
_cell.angle_gamma   90.00
#
_symmetry.space_group_name_H-M   'P 1'
#
loop_
_entity.id
_entity.type
_entity.pdbx_description
1 polymer ?
#
loop_
_entity_poly.entity_id
_entity_poly.type
_entity_poly.pdbx_seq_one_letter_code
_entity_poly.pdbx_strand_id
1 'polypeptide(L)'
;MAVIGKLFSRDNFRLSAVKHNIVKYSNTGIISIVNKRNGDNNYIKEIRAKNNWQSFTKRKLYTYNRNIEAMALSPLDPSSYSRPELAVVKHVELSLDVDFENKQLSGLALLTVNAIEDINEVKLRIKYKTSPSATALQWLEPKQTSGKKYPYMFSQCQPIHARSIMPCQDSPAVKFTYTAEVSAPENFSVLMSAIRDGSNNTKTTFRQPVPIPSYLLAIAVGVLESRELGPRSHVWAEKEEIERSAWEFADTEKYLQAAEALCGPYQWTQYDLLVLPPSFPYGGMENPCLTFAGDRSQADVIVHEIMHSWTGNLVTNRNFEHFWLNEGFTVFLERKVGASLISDKDEARKSRDFNSLLGLQELTETIMSNLGPTNPLTELVPDLTNTHPDDSFSRVPYEKGSLFLRYLEDTLGGADDLGVENPLTQLVVNLSNVHPDDAFSTVPYEKGSLFLRVLEDSLGGPDTDQFKSFLFEYFKDSADQTKALNDVDWATWLHKPGMPPVIPENGEIEATALSPLDPSSFSRPEQAIIEHVDLILHVDFEQKQLNGDVMLTVSTLMNINELILDTSNLTIEMIELEDGSELKYKVDEHLTYYGSKLTIIFNKTIISGQKIKIRIKYKTSPSATALQWLEPKQTSGQTYPFLFSKCVAIHARSIMPCQDSPAVKFTYTAEVSAPENFSVLMSAIRDGRNNTNTTFRQPVPIPSYLLAIAVGVLESRELGPRSHVWAEKEEIERSAWEFADTEKYLQAAEAQCGPYQWTQYNLLVLPPSFPYGGMENPCLTFVTPTLLAGDRSQANVIVHEIVHSWTGNLVTNRNFEHFWLKEGFTVFLERKVGASLISDKDEARKSRDFNSLLGLQQLTETINDLGADNPLTQLVLNLSSVNPDDAFSTVPYEKGSLFLRVLEDLLGGPDIFDKFVRSYLNKYQRQSIDTEQFKSYLFQYFNDSSDQIRVLNDVEWETWLHKPGMPPVIPKYDTSMTKAVKNVLLKINLNDTASLDYNDVISFSPHQMINLLQHLVDQDALPLDKLRTLGEAYRVSTSKNTEIAYRWLRICIRSRDENKLNDSFAFVNQQGRMKYVRPIYRDLYAWEDVRERTIENFLRNEPYMMHVSAYTIRKDLHIDV
;
A
#
# COMPACT_ATOMS: atom_id res chain seq x y z
N MET A 1 -48.06 -20.06 -25.54
CA MET A 1 -48.29 -20.18 -24.07
C MET A 1 -47.12 -20.82 -23.34
N ALA A 2 -46.70 -22.06 -23.64
CA ALA A 2 -45.54 -22.69 -22.97
C ALA A 2 -44.20 -21.97 -23.20
N VAL A 3 -44.05 -21.27 -24.34
CA VAL A 3 -42.89 -20.41 -24.65
C VAL A 3 -42.94 -19.07 -23.88
N ILE A 4 -44.13 -18.51 -23.64
CA ILE A 4 -44.30 -17.19 -23.01
C ILE A 4 -43.99 -17.22 -21.51
N GLY A 5 -44.31 -18.34 -20.83
CA GLY A 5 -43.96 -18.52 -19.42
C GLY A 5 -42.47 -18.76 -19.13
N LYS A 6 -41.65 -18.92 -20.18
CA LYS A 6 -40.20 -19.13 -20.07
C LYS A 6 -39.36 -17.88 -20.40
N LEU A 7 -39.99 -16.74 -20.68
CA LEU A 7 -39.30 -15.52 -21.14
C LEU A 7 -38.85 -14.57 -20.01
N PHE A 8 -39.23 -14.79 -18.75
CA PHE A 8 -39.01 -13.83 -17.65
C PHE A 8 -38.45 -14.49 -16.37
N SER A 9 -37.52 -13.82 -15.70
CA SER A 9 -36.85 -14.28 -14.47
C SER A 9 -37.80 -14.30 -13.27
N ARG A 10 -37.59 -15.25 -12.35
CA ARG A 10 -38.63 -15.70 -11.41
C ARG A 10 -38.69 -14.93 -10.08
N ASP A 11 -37.70 -14.09 -9.79
CA ASP A 11 -37.40 -13.76 -8.38
C ASP A 11 -38.27 -12.66 -7.76
N ASN A 12 -39.15 -11.99 -8.52
CA ASN A 12 -40.14 -11.06 -7.94
C ASN A 12 -41.59 -11.26 -8.41
N PHE A 13 -41.86 -12.22 -9.29
CA PHE A 13 -43.24 -12.54 -9.70
C PHE A 13 -43.66 -13.91 -9.17
N ARG A 14 -44.41 -13.92 -8.06
CA ARG A 14 -45.27 -15.06 -7.73
C ARG A 14 -46.39 -15.16 -8.77
N LEU A 15 -46.11 -15.81 -9.89
CA LEU A 15 -47.17 -16.52 -10.61
C LEU A 15 -47.61 -17.66 -9.68
N SER A 16 -48.65 -17.40 -8.90
CA SER A 16 -49.28 -18.44 -8.10
C SER A 16 -49.77 -19.53 -9.05
N ALA A 17 -49.08 -20.67 -9.04
CA ALA A 17 -49.57 -21.89 -9.65
C ALA A 17 -50.82 -22.32 -8.88
N VAL A 18 -51.98 -21.81 -9.29
CA VAL A 18 -53.28 -22.30 -8.84
C VAL A 18 -53.44 -23.69 -9.45
N LYS A 19 -53.08 -24.72 -8.69
CA LYS A 19 -53.47 -26.11 -8.93
C LYS A 19 -55.00 -26.13 -9.04
N HIS A 20 -55.51 -26.65 -10.15
CA HIS A 20 -56.93 -26.89 -10.55
C HIS A 20 -57.51 -25.87 -11.56
N ASN A 21 -57.41 -26.27 -12.82
CA ASN A 21 -57.94 -25.62 -14.03
C ASN A 21 -59.47 -25.43 -14.01
N ILE A 22 -59.99 -24.40 -14.72
CA ILE A 22 -61.02 -24.55 -15.79
C ILE A 22 -60.79 -23.46 -16.85
N VAL A 23 -60.29 -23.84 -18.03
CA VAL A 23 -60.33 -22.98 -19.24
C VAL A 23 -61.60 -23.33 -20.00
N LYS A 24 -62.59 -22.42 -20.04
CA LYS A 24 -63.75 -22.57 -20.94
C LYS A 24 -63.42 -21.93 -22.28
N TYR A 25 -63.54 -22.72 -23.35
CA TYR A 25 -63.50 -22.25 -24.72
C TYR A 25 -64.92 -21.93 -25.19
N SER A 26 -65.16 -20.74 -25.72
CA SER A 26 -66.35 -20.47 -26.54
C SER A 26 -65.97 -20.44 -28.02
N ASN A 27 -66.92 -20.77 -28.90
CA ASN A 27 -66.78 -20.75 -30.36
C ASN A 27 -66.52 -19.35 -30.97
N THR A 28 -66.23 -18.35 -30.14
CA THR A 28 -65.90 -16.97 -30.53
C THR A 28 -64.44 -16.59 -30.27
N GLY A 29 -63.59 -17.53 -29.83
CA GLY A 29 -62.14 -17.29 -29.67
C GLY A 29 -61.78 -16.38 -28.48
N ILE A 30 -62.57 -16.41 -27.40
CA ILE A 30 -62.33 -15.62 -26.18
C ILE A 30 -61.79 -16.54 -25.08
N ILE A 31 -60.69 -16.15 -24.44
CA ILE A 31 -60.17 -16.78 -23.22
C ILE A 31 -60.32 -15.77 -22.07
N SER A 32 -61.08 -16.15 -21.03
CA SER A 32 -61.26 -15.35 -19.81
C SER A 32 -60.57 -16.04 -18.64
N ILE A 33 -59.71 -15.31 -17.91
CA ILE A 33 -59.09 -15.80 -16.66
C ILE A 33 -59.67 -14.96 -15.52
N VAL A 34 -60.39 -15.60 -14.60
CA VAL A 34 -61.05 -14.95 -13.45
C VAL A 34 -60.31 -15.33 -12.18
N ASN A 35 -59.98 -14.34 -11.35
CA ASN A 35 -59.42 -14.54 -10.01
C ASN A 35 -60.54 -14.47 -8.97
N LYS A 36 -60.60 -15.40 -8.02
CA LYS A 36 -61.68 -15.46 -7.01
C LYS A 36 -61.09 -15.62 -5.59
N ARG A 37 -61.17 -14.52 -4.81
CA ARG A 37 -61.20 -14.37 -3.32
C ARG A 37 -60.62 -12.97 -3.03
N ASN A 38 -61.32 -11.97 -2.50
CA ASN A 38 -62.50 -11.90 -1.65
C ASN A 38 -63.46 -10.81 -2.15
N GLY A 39 -64.75 -11.02 -1.91
CA GLY A 39 -65.64 -9.93 -1.52
C GLY A 39 -66.28 -9.09 -2.61
N ASP A 40 -65.52 -8.41 -3.47
CA ASP A 40 -66.09 -7.35 -4.32
C ASP A 40 -65.86 -7.59 -5.82
N ASN A 41 -66.97 -7.82 -6.50
CA ASN A 41 -67.09 -7.90 -7.95
C ASN A 41 -66.96 -6.49 -8.54
N ASN A 42 -65.88 -6.21 -9.27
CA ASN A 42 -65.92 -5.36 -10.48
C ASN A 42 -64.62 -5.49 -11.28
N TYR A 43 -64.61 -6.41 -12.25
CA TYR A 43 -63.62 -6.46 -13.33
C TYR A 43 -64.27 -7.03 -14.60
N ILE A 44 -64.30 -6.23 -15.66
CA ILE A 44 -64.40 -6.70 -17.05
C ILE A 44 -63.41 -5.90 -17.88
N LYS A 45 -62.43 -6.57 -18.52
CA LYS A 45 -61.89 -6.10 -19.81
C LYS A 45 -61.33 -7.28 -20.63
N GLU A 46 -61.97 -7.53 -21.78
CA GLU A 46 -61.69 -8.55 -22.80
C GLU A 46 -60.27 -8.46 -23.39
N ILE A 47 -59.71 -9.61 -23.80
CA ILE A 47 -58.63 -9.69 -24.80
C ILE A 47 -59.21 -10.42 -26.02
N ARG A 48 -59.28 -9.75 -27.18
CA ARG A 48 -59.63 -10.34 -28.48
C ARG A 48 -58.36 -10.60 -29.29
N ALA A 49 -58.14 -11.84 -29.72
CA ALA A 49 -57.16 -12.17 -30.74
C ALA A 49 -57.88 -12.31 -32.10
N LYS A 50 -57.57 -11.44 -33.06
CA LYS A 50 -57.98 -11.59 -34.47
C LYS A 50 -56.93 -12.42 -35.19
N ASN A 51 -57.25 -13.69 -35.47
CA ASN A 51 -57.00 -14.44 -36.72
C ASN A 51 -56.77 -15.95 -36.49
N ASN A 52 -57.34 -16.72 -37.41
CA ASN A 52 -57.63 -18.16 -37.35
C ASN A 52 -56.40 -19.06 -37.25
N TRP A 53 -56.27 -19.81 -36.14
CA TRP A 53 -55.38 -20.97 -36.04
C TRP A 53 -56.15 -22.24 -36.46
N GLN A 54 -56.00 -22.67 -37.71
CA GLN A 54 -56.37 -24.03 -38.11
C GLN A 54 -55.16 -24.97 -37.98
N SER A 55 -55.36 -26.01 -37.16
CA SER A 55 -54.65 -27.29 -37.08
C SER A 55 -53.12 -27.30 -37.06
N PHE A 56 -52.53 -27.17 -35.87
CA PHE A 56 -51.24 -27.82 -35.57
C PHE A 56 -51.51 -29.19 -34.93
N THR A 57 -51.12 -30.26 -35.63
CA THR A 57 -51.30 -31.65 -35.20
C THR A 57 -50.47 -31.96 -33.96
N LYS A 58 -51.11 -32.61 -32.97
CA LYS A 58 -50.62 -33.02 -31.64
C LYS A 58 -49.26 -33.76 -31.58
N ARG A 59 -48.65 -34.11 -32.72
CA ARG A 59 -47.48 -34.98 -32.78
C ARG A 59 -46.12 -34.28 -32.69
N LYS A 60 -46.03 -32.97 -32.96
CA LYS A 60 -44.77 -32.20 -32.78
C LYS A 60 -44.56 -31.63 -31.38
N LEU A 61 -45.62 -31.46 -30.58
CA LEU A 61 -45.53 -30.94 -29.21
C LEU A 61 -45.12 -32.00 -28.17
N TYR A 62 -45.35 -33.29 -28.46
CA TYR A 62 -45.04 -34.37 -27.50
C TYR A 62 -43.58 -34.82 -27.51
N THR A 63 -42.84 -34.61 -28.60
CA THR A 63 -41.41 -34.94 -28.67
C THR A 63 -40.54 -33.89 -27.99
N TYR A 64 -41.03 -32.66 -27.85
CA TYR A 64 -40.32 -31.57 -27.15
C TYR A 64 -40.44 -31.67 -25.61
N ASN A 65 -41.19 -32.64 -25.08
CA ASN A 65 -41.63 -32.67 -23.68
C ASN A 65 -41.02 -33.82 -22.85
N ARG A 66 -39.94 -34.46 -23.31
CA ARG A 66 -39.23 -35.53 -22.56
C ARG A 66 -37.76 -35.27 -22.24
N ASN A 67 -37.13 -34.25 -22.83
CA ASN A 67 -35.72 -33.87 -22.56
C ASN A 67 -35.56 -32.38 -22.17
N ILE A 68 -36.61 -31.71 -21.70
CA ILE A 68 -36.44 -30.39 -21.09
C ILE A 68 -36.05 -30.66 -19.63
N GLU A 69 -34.76 -30.81 -19.40
CA GLU A 69 -34.16 -30.64 -18.08
C GLU A 69 -34.69 -29.33 -17.47
N ALA A 70 -34.96 -29.38 -16.17
CA ALA A 70 -35.58 -28.32 -15.41
C ALA A 70 -34.93 -26.94 -15.65
N MET A 71 -35.76 -25.90 -15.83
CA MET A 71 -35.46 -24.46 -15.63
C MET A 71 -33.97 -24.05 -15.61
N ALA A 72 -33.23 -24.30 -16.69
CA ALA A 72 -31.84 -23.89 -16.81
C ALA A 72 -31.74 -22.41 -17.18
N LEU A 73 -30.69 -21.74 -16.68
CA LEU A 73 -30.28 -20.40 -17.08
C LEU A 73 -29.98 -20.34 -18.59
N SER A 74 -29.96 -19.13 -19.16
CA SER A 74 -29.63 -18.96 -20.57
C SER A 74 -28.21 -19.45 -20.85
N PRO A 75 -27.98 -20.24 -21.91
CA PRO A 75 -26.62 -20.60 -22.33
C PRO A 75 -25.82 -19.39 -22.84
N LEU A 76 -26.47 -18.23 -22.99
CA LEU A 76 -25.84 -17.00 -23.49
C LEU A 76 -25.64 -15.94 -22.41
N ASP A 77 -26.28 -16.12 -21.26
CA ASP A 77 -26.14 -15.27 -20.08
C ASP A 77 -26.51 -16.08 -18.81
N PRO A 78 -25.50 -16.56 -18.05
CA PRO A 78 -25.74 -17.37 -16.86
C PRO A 78 -26.43 -16.60 -15.72
N SER A 79 -26.56 -15.27 -15.82
CA SER A 79 -27.27 -14.44 -14.81
C SER A 79 -28.77 -14.27 -15.10
N SER A 80 -29.26 -14.82 -16.22
CA SER A 80 -30.63 -14.60 -16.68
C SER A 80 -31.34 -15.86 -17.15
N TYR A 81 -32.63 -15.96 -16.82
CA TYR A 81 -33.55 -16.96 -17.39
C TYR A 81 -34.12 -16.52 -18.75
N SER A 82 -33.89 -15.27 -19.17
CA SER A 82 -34.33 -14.81 -20.49
C SER A 82 -33.58 -15.58 -21.57
N ARG A 83 -34.30 -16.09 -22.57
CA ARG A 83 -33.76 -16.86 -23.70
C ARG A 83 -33.75 -15.98 -24.97
N PRO A 84 -32.83 -15.00 -25.07
CA PRO A 84 -32.78 -14.06 -26.21
C PRO A 84 -32.55 -14.76 -27.55
N GLU A 85 -32.00 -15.97 -27.56
CA GLU A 85 -31.87 -16.81 -28.76
C GLU A 85 -33.20 -17.38 -29.28
N LEU A 86 -34.28 -17.23 -28.51
CA LEU A 86 -35.62 -17.63 -28.94
C LEU A 86 -36.50 -16.44 -29.31
N ALA A 87 -36.41 -15.34 -28.55
CA ALA A 87 -37.16 -14.12 -28.81
C ALA A 87 -36.53 -12.89 -28.12
N VAL A 88 -36.69 -11.71 -28.74
CA VAL A 88 -36.14 -10.44 -28.23
C VAL A 88 -37.20 -9.34 -28.15
N VAL A 89 -37.17 -8.58 -27.05
CA VAL A 89 -37.94 -7.36 -26.85
C VAL A 89 -37.29 -6.22 -27.63
N LYS A 90 -38.01 -5.61 -28.58
CA LYS A 90 -37.52 -4.47 -29.38
C LYS A 90 -37.95 -3.11 -28.84
N HIS A 91 -39.18 -3.04 -28.34
CA HIS A 91 -39.76 -1.80 -27.86
C HIS A 91 -40.59 -2.04 -26.60
N VAL A 92 -40.49 -1.09 -25.66
CA VAL A 92 -41.23 -1.10 -24.41
C VAL A 92 -42.01 0.21 -24.28
N GLU A 93 -43.33 0.14 -24.13
CA GLU A 93 -44.14 1.30 -23.73
C GLU A 93 -44.44 1.17 -22.24
N LEU A 94 -44.00 2.14 -21.44
CA LEU A 94 -44.17 2.20 -19.99
C LEU A 94 -45.21 3.26 -19.62
N SER A 95 -46.13 2.90 -18.75
CA SER A 95 -46.94 3.87 -17.99
C SER A 95 -46.69 3.60 -16.51
N LEU A 96 -46.06 4.54 -15.83
CA LEU A 96 -45.59 4.44 -14.45
C LEU A 96 -46.33 5.42 -13.55
N ASP A 97 -46.57 5.03 -12.31
CA ASP A 97 -47.23 5.83 -11.29
C ASP A 97 -46.47 5.66 -9.97
N VAL A 98 -45.99 6.79 -9.43
CA VAL A 98 -45.06 6.84 -8.29
C VAL A 98 -45.83 7.15 -7.02
N ASP A 99 -45.82 6.20 -6.08
CA ASP A 99 -46.47 6.33 -4.78
C ASP A 99 -45.41 6.35 -3.66
N PHE A 100 -45.10 7.56 -3.19
CA PHE A 100 -44.15 7.78 -2.10
C PHE A 100 -44.67 7.29 -0.73
N GLU A 101 -45.99 7.27 -0.51
CA GLU A 101 -46.57 6.84 0.77
C GLU A 101 -46.37 5.34 0.97
N ASN A 102 -46.59 4.56 -0.10
CA ASN A 102 -46.44 3.11 -0.07
C ASN A 102 -45.06 2.62 -0.56
N LYS A 103 -44.15 3.53 -0.91
CA LYS A 103 -42.84 3.22 -1.52
C LYS A 103 -43.00 2.24 -2.69
N GLN A 104 -43.93 2.55 -3.59
CA GLN A 104 -44.36 1.65 -4.65
C GLN A 104 -44.37 2.36 -6.01
N LEU A 105 -43.83 1.67 -7.01
CA LEU A 105 -43.93 2.03 -8.42
C LEU A 105 -44.94 1.10 -9.08
N SER A 106 -46.08 1.64 -9.51
CA SER A 106 -47.07 0.90 -10.26
C SER A 106 -46.83 1.08 -11.75
N GLY A 107 -46.88 0.00 -12.53
CA GLY A 107 -46.53 0.07 -13.95
C GLY A 107 -47.47 -0.72 -14.87
N LEU A 108 -47.58 -0.24 -16.11
CA LEU A 108 -48.08 -0.98 -17.25
C LEU A 108 -46.99 -0.99 -18.33
N ALA A 109 -46.43 -2.17 -18.60
CA ALA A 109 -45.47 -2.37 -19.69
C ALA A 109 -46.16 -3.02 -20.89
N LEU A 110 -45.96 -2.47 -22.08
CA LEU A 110 -46.30 -3.10 -23.36
C LEU A 110 -45.00 -3.46 -24.08
N LEU A 111 -44.66 -4.75 -24.07
CA LEU A 111 -43.45 -5.27 -24.71
C LEU A 111 -43.77 -5.71 -26.13
N THR A 112 -43.03 -5.19 -27.10
CA THR A 112 -43.08 -5.65 -28.49
C THR A 112 -41.96 -6.66 -28.69
N VAL A 113 -42.33 -7.94 -28.89
CA VAL A 113 -41.41 -9.09 -28.90
C VAL A 113 -41.40 -9.74 -30.29
N ASN A 114 -40.22 -10.02 -30.81
CA ASN A 114 -40.04 -10.77 -32.05
C ASN A 114 -39.51 -12.18 -31.76
N ALA A 115 -40.20 -13.21 -32.27
CA ALA A 115 -39.70 -14.57 -32.25
C ALA A 115 -38.71 -14.82 -33.40
N ILE A 116 -37.66 -15.60 -33.14
CA ILE A 116 -36.53 -15.77 -34.07
C ILE A 116 -36.84 -16.71 -35.24
N GLU A 117 -37.66 -17.76 -35.05
CA GLU A 117 -37.97 -18.74 -36.11
C GLU A 117 -39.25 -18.47 -36.90
N ASP A 118 -40.12 -17.56 -36.46
CA ASP A 118 -41.36 -17.18 -37.15
C ASP A 118 -41.53 -15.65 -37.05
N ILE A 119 -41.60 -14.92 -38.19
CA ILE A 119 -41.68 -13.45 -38.30
C ILE A 119 -43.03 -12.87 -37.80
N ASN A 120 -43.47 -13.27 -36.61
CA ASN A 120 -44.67 -12.77 -35.97
C ASN A 120 -44.29 -11.92 -34.76
N GLU A 121 -44.48 -10.60 -34.89
CA GLU A 121 -44.40 -9.67 -33.76
C GLU A 121 -45.54 -9.98 -32.76
N VAL A 122 -45.19 -10.10 -31.48
CA VAL A 122 -46.13 -10.32 -30.38
C VAL A 122 -46.05 -9.15 -29.41
N LYS A 123 -47.19 -8.51 -29.15
CA LYS A 123 -47.30 -7.49 -28.12
C LYS A 123 -47.79 -8.08 -26.80
N LEU A 124 -46.99 -7.98 -25.74
CA LEU A 124 -47.30 -8.44 -24.40
C LEU A 124 -47.61 -7.26 -23.49
N ARG A 125 -48.84 -7.19 -22.98
CA ARG A 125 -49.23 -6.18 -22.00
C ARG A 125 -49.18 -6.75 -20.59
N ILE A 126 -48.37 -6.15 -19.73
CA ILE A 126 -48.14 -6.59 -18.36
C ILE A 126 -48.42 -5.44 -17.40
N LYS A 127 -49.37 -5.63 -16.49
CA LYS A 127 -49.62 -4.70 -15.38
C LYS A 127 -48.92 -5.24 -14.14
N TYR A 128 -48.16 -4.40 -13.46
CA TYR A 128 -47.35 -4.78 -12.30
C TYR A 128 -47.31 -3.67 -11.25
N LYS A 129 -46.80 -4.04 -10.08
CA LYS A 129 -46.49 -3.14 -8.97
C LYS A 129 -45.21 -3.64 -8.31
N THR A 130 -44.31 -2.74 -7.97
CA THR A 130 -43.08 -3.10 -7.27
C THR A 130 -43.37 -3.42 -5.79
N SER A 131 -42.55 -4.29 -5.21
CA SER A 131 -42.46 -4.45 -3.76
C SER A 131 -41.79 -3.20 -3.16
N PRO A 132 -42.11 -2.78 -1.94
CA PRO A 132 -41.32 -1.78 -1.21
C PRO A 132 -39.84 -2.17 -1.03
N SER A 133 -39.53 -3.46 -1.18
CA SER A 133 -38.19 -4.03 -1.16
C SER A 133 -37.58 -4.25 -2.56
N ALA A 134 -38.09 -3.58 -3.60
CA ALA A 134 -37.50 -3.67 -4.93
C ALA A 134 -36.06 -3.15 -4.90
N THR A 135 -35.11 -4.00 -5.29
CA THR A 135 -33.68 -3.75 -5.10
C THR A 135 -33.16 -2.59 -5.94
N ALA A 136 -33.80 -2.30 -7.07
CA ALA A 136 -33.44 -1.18 -7.93
C ALA A 136 -34.10 0.15 -7.54
N LEU A 137 -34.87 0.27 -6.45
CA LEU A 137 -35.49 1.55 -6.08
C LEU A 137 -35.04 1.99 -4.69
N GLN A 138 -34.45 3.18 -4.64
CA GLN A 138 -34.14 3.86 -3.39
C GLN A 138 -35.22 4.89 -3.10
N TRP A 139 -35.81 4.80 -1.91
CA TRP A 139 -36.86 5.71 -1.43
C TRP A 139 -36.33 6.46 -0.21
N LEU A 140 -36.06 7.75 -0.37
CA LEU A 140 -35.58 8.62 0.67
C LEU A 140 -36.73 9.38 1.31
N GLU A 141 -36.79 9.31 2.64
CA GLU A 141 -37.65 10.18 3.44
C GLU A 141 -37.14 11.62 3.38
N PRO A 142 -37.99 12.65 3.57
CA PRO A 142 -37.57 14.04 3.57
C PRO A 142 -36.30 14.31 4.36
N LYS A 143 -36.19 13.79 5.59
CA LYS A 143 -35.01 13.97 6.46
C LYS A 143 -33.68 13.46 5.88
N GLN A 144 -33.72 12.60 4.87
CA GLN A 144 -32.56 12.00 4.20
C GLN A 144 -32.14 12.78 2.96
N THR A 145 -32.97 13.73 2.50
CA THR A 145 -32.67 14.59 1.34
C THR A 145 -31.95 15.87 1.80
N SER A 146 -31.27 16.55 0.89
CA SER A 146 -30.48 17.75 1.21
C SER A 146 -31.36 18.90 1.71
N GLY A 147 -32.51 19.13 1.07
CA GLY A 147 -33.49 20.15 1.47
C GLY A 147 -34.35 19.78 2.68
N LYS A 148 -34.26 18.53 3.15
CA LYS A 148 -34.98 17.99 4.33
C LYS A 148 -36.51 18.08 4.29
N LYS A 149 -37.09 18.36 3.11
CA LYS A 149 -38.48 18.83 2.98
C LYS A 149 -39.39 17.91 2.18
N TYR A 150 -38.88 17.28 1.13
CA TYR A 150 -39.67 16.44 0.23
C TYR A 150 -39.03 15.06 0.10
N PRO A 151 -39.82 13.99 -0.08
CA PRO A 151 -39.25 12.68 -0.37
C PRO A 151 -38.59 12.67 -1.75
N TYR A 152 -37.69 11.71 -1.95
CA TYR A 152 -36.93 11.55 -3.18
C TYR A 152 -36.85 10.06 -3.55
N MET A 153 -37.02 9.73 -4.83
CA MET A 153 -36.84 8.37 -5.34
C MET A 153 -35.87 8.37 -6.52
N PHE A 154 -34.94 7.43 -6.55
CA PHE A 154 -34.11 7.15 -7.72
C PHE A 154 -33.90 5.66 -7.90
N SER A 155 -33.52 5.24 -9.11
CA SER A 155 -33.29 3.84 -9.44
C SER A 155 -31.82 3.42 -9.41
N GLN A 156 -31.54 2.13 -9.28
CA GLN A 156 -30.22 1.52 -9.52
C GLN A 156 -30.44 0.17 -10.20
N CYS A 157 -30.32 0.12 -11.52
CA CYS A 157 -30.75 -1.02 -12.32
C CYS A 157 -29.62 -2.02 -12.65
N GLN A 158 -28.37 -1.60 -12.53
CA GLN A 158 -27.19 -2.43 -12.76
C GLN A 158 -26.79 -3.25 -11.53
N PRO A 159 -26.24 -4.47 -11.71
CA PRO A 159 -26.11 -5.20 -12.99
C PRO A 159 -27.41 -5.82 -13.47
N ILE A 160 -28.20 -6.43 -12.58
CA ILE A 160 -29.39 -7.22 -12.95
C ILE A 160 -30.60 -6.86 -12.09
N HIS A 161 -30.75 -5.59 -11.74
CA HIS A 161 -31.82 -5.13 -10.87
C HIS A 161 -32.98 -4.49 -11.63
N ALA A 162 -32.87 -4.21 -12.93
CA ALA A 162 -33.95 -3.67 -13.74
C ALA A 162 -35.22 -4.56 -13.71
N ARG A 163 -35.02 -5.88 -13.58
CA ARG A 163 -36.10 -6.87 -13.36
C ARG A 163 -36.95 -6.62 -12.10
N SER A 164 -36.47 -5.81 -11.15
CA SER A 164 -37.20 -5.43 -9.94
C SER A 164 -38.07 -4.18 -10.14
N ILE A 165 -37.83 -3.37 -11.18
CA ILE A 165 -38.67 -2.22 -11.53
C ILE A 165 -39.63 -2.50 -12.68
N MET A 166 -39.28 -3.36 -13.64
CA MET A 166 -40.15 -3.71 -14.76
C MET A 166 -39.92 -5.14 -15.26
N PRO A 167 -40.93 -5.79 -15.86
CA PRO A 167 -40.71 -7.04 -16.58
C PRO A 167 -39.85 -6.80 -17.84
N CYS A 168 -38.63 -7.33 -17.85
CA CYS A 168 -37.68 -7.18 -18.97
C CYS A 168 -36.81 -8.43 -19.18
N GLN A 169 -36.09 -8.46 -20.30
CA GLN A 169 -34.98 -9.38 -20.53
C GLN A 169 -33.71 -8.71 -19.97
N ASP A 170 -33.37 -9.09 -18.75
CA ASP A 170 -32.40 -8.36 -17.95
C ASP A 170 -30.98 -8.87 -18.16
N SER A 171 -30.46 -8.57 -19.36
CA SER A 171 -29.19 -9.03 -19.92
C SER A 171 -28.54 -7.90 -20.73
N PRO A 172 -27.22 -7.67 -20.62
CA PRO A 172 -26.55 -6.54 -21.27
C PRO A 172 -26.48 -6.65 -22.80
N ALA A 173 -26.63 -7.86 -23.35
CA ALA A 173 -26.74 -8.08 -24.80
C ALA A 173 -28.11 -7.69 -25.39
N VAL A 174 -29.16 -7.55 -24.57
CA VAL A 174 -30.53 -7.35 -25.05
C VAL A 174 -30.92 -5.88 -24.95
N LYS A 175 -31.04 -5.22 -26.09
CA LYS A 175 -31.37 -3.80 -26.18
C LYS A 175 -32.80 -3.56 -26.65
N PHE A 176 -33.44 -2.54 -26.12
CA PHE A 176 -34.76 -2.08 -26.54
C PHE A 176 -34.82 -0.56 -26.57
N THR A 177 -35.71 -0.02 -27.41
CA THR A 177 -36.15 1.37 -27.29
C THR A 177 -37.34 1.43 -26.34
N TYR A 178 -37.60 2.59 -25.73
CA TYR A 178 -38.79 2.73 -24.92
C TYR A 178 -39.46 4.09 -25.04
N THR A 179 -40.75 4.11 -24.75
CA THR A 179 -41.50 5.32 -24.43
C THR A 179 -42.04 5.18 -23.02
N ALA A 180 -42.09 6.27 -22.26
CA ALA A 180 -42.59 6.25 -20.90
C ALA A 180 -43.53 7.44 -20.64
N GLU A 181 -44.64 7.18 -19.96
CA GLU A 181 -45.45 8.20 -19.29
C GLU A 181 -45.36 7.95 -17.79
N VAL A 182 -44.81 8.91 -17.04
CA VAL A 182 -44.65 8.80 -15.59
C VAL A 182 -45.57 9.79 -14.91
N SER A 183 -46.38 9.30 -13.97
CA SER A 183 -47.23 10.10 -13.10
C SER A 183 -46.55 10.28 -11.73
N ALA A 184 -46.45 11.53 -11.27
CA ALA A 184 -45.83 11.91 -10.00
C ALA A 184 -46.62 13.04 -9.31
N PRO A 185 -46.42 13.29 -8.00
CA PRO A 185 -47.08 14.38 -7.30
C PRO A 185 -46.84 15.76 -7.92
N GLU A 186 -47.77 16.69 -7.72
CA GLU A 186 -47.64 18.05 -8.24
C GLU A 186 -46.39 18.75 -7.67
N ASN A 187 -45.64 19.44 -8.55
CA ASN A 187 -44.34 20.08 -8.29
C ASN A 187 -43.13 19.15 -8.17
N PHE A 188 -43.28 17.84 -8.42
CA PHE A 188 -42.13 16.94 -8.55
C PHE A 188 -41.63 16.91 -9.99
N SER A 189 -40.32 17.01 -10.15
CA SER A 189 -39.61 16.80 -11.40
C SER A 189 -39.40 15.30 -11.58
N VAL A 190 -39.71 14.80 -12.78
CA VAL A 190 -39.37 13.44 -13.21
C VAL A 190 -38.20 13.52 -14.18
N LEU A 191 -37.16 12.72 -13.93
CA LEU A 191 -36.03 12.52 -14.82
C LEU A 191 -35.98 11.03 -15.20
N MET A 192 -35.63 10.74 -16.45
CA MET A 192 -35.39 9.38 -16.93
C MET A 192 -34.21 9.37 -17.89
N SER A 193 -33.60 8.19 -18.10
CA SER A 193 -32.58 7.97 -19.13
C SER A 193 -33.16 7.99 -20.56
N ALA A 194 -33.81 9.10 -20.91
CA ALA A 194 -34.56 9.32 -22.15
C ALA A 194 -34.80 10.80 -22.42
N ILE A 195 -35.11 11.11 -23.67
CA ILE A 195 -35.49 12.45 -24.11
C ILE A 195 -36.87 12.79 -23.54
N ARG A 196 -37.00 13.96 -22.90
CA ARG A 196 -38.28 14.46 -22.39
C ARG A 196 -39.10 15.07 -23.54
N ASP A 197 -40.19 14.42 -23.95
CA ASP A 197 -41.08 14.88 -25.02
C ASP A 197 -42.13 15.89 -24.51
N GLY A 198 -42.44 15.90 -23.20
CA GLY A 198 -43.42 16.82 -22.63
C GLY A 198 -43.65 16.63 -21.14
N SER A 199 -44.14 17.68 -20.46
CA SER A 199 -44.53 17.62 -19.05
C SER A 199 -45.77 18.49 -18.80
N ASN A 200 -46.69 18.00 -17.97
CA ASN A 200 -47.74 18.78 -17.32
C ASN A 200 -47.61 18.64 -15.79
N ASN A 201 -48.51 19.23 -15.01
CA ASN A 201 -48.39 19.29 -13.53
C ASN A 201 -48.21 17.94 -12.82
N THR A 202 -48.62 16.82 -13.41
CA THR A 202 -48.58 15.49 -12.76
C THR A 202 -48.03 14.38 -13.64
N LYS A 203 -47.79 14.65 -14.93
CA LYS A 203 -47.32 13.65 -15.89
C LYS A 203 -46.20 14.17 -16.75
N THR A 204 -45.18 13.35 -16.93
CA THR A 204 -44.05 13.61 -17.82
C THR A 204 -43.89 12.45 -18.80
N THR A 205 -43.72 12.77 -20.08
CA THR A 205 -43.56 11.79 -21.16
C THR A 205 -42.14 11.81 -21.68
N PHE A 206 -41.59 10.61 -21.92
CA PHE A 206 -40.23 10.38 -22.38
C PHE A 206 -40.19 9.43 -23.56
N ARG A 207 -39.13 9.55 -24.34
CA ARG A 207 -38.81 8.66 -25.46
C ARG A 207 -37.31 8.42 -25.52
N GLN A 208 -36.93 7.15 -25.53
CA GLN A 208 -35.57 6.69 -25.77
C GLN A 208 -35.52 6.05 -27.17
N PRO A 209 -35.16 6.82 -28.21
CA PRO A 209 -35.12 6.33 -29.59
C PRO A 209 -33.88 5.50 -29.90
N VAL A 210 -32.84 5.58 -29.07
CA VAL A 210 -31.62 4.79 -29.21
C VAL A 210 -31.76 3.52 -28.36
N PRO A 211 -31.51 2.32 -28.89
CA PRO A 211 -31.69 1.08 -28.13
C PRO A 211 -30.71 0.97 -26.96
N ILE A 212 -31.22 0.65 -25.77
CA ILE A 212 -30.42 0.47 -24.54
C ILE A 212 -30.71 -0.89 -23.89
N PRO A 213 -29.74 -1.50 -23.19
CA PRO A 213 -30.00 -2.60 -22.27
C PRO A 213 -30.84 -2.14 -21.07
N SER A 214 -31.48 -3.09 -20.38
CA SER A 214 -32.37 -2.78 -19.25
C SER A 214 -31.66 -2.16 -18.05
N TYR A 215 -30.37 -2.48 -17.83
CA TYR A 215 -29.63 -1.97 -16.67
C TYR A 215 -29.39 -0.44 -16.74
N LEU A 216 -29.47 0.16 -17.93
CA LEU A 216 -29.33 1.61 -18.16
C LEU A 216 -30.66 2.38 -18.03
N LEU A 217 -31.74 1.69 -17.66
CA LEU A 217 -32.99 2.37 -17.37
C LEU A 217 -32.85 3.11 -16.03
N ALA A 218 -32.84 4.45 -16.08
CA ALA A 218 -32.87 5.29 -14.91
C ALA A 218 -34.20 6.04 -14.79
N ILE A 219 -34.65 6.20 -13.56
CA ILE A 219 -35.74 7.10 -13.18
C ILE A 219 -35.40 7.77 -11.86
N ALA A 220 -35.60 9.09 -11.80
CA ALA A 220 -35.52 9.87 -10.56
C ALA A 220 -36.71 10.81 -10.44
N VAL A 221 -37.25 10.92 -9.23
CA VAL A 221 -38.46 11.69 -8.92
C VAL A 221 -38.23 12.43 -7.61
N GLY A 222 -38.28 13.76 -7.66
CA GLY A 222 -38.03 14.62 -6.52
C GLY A 222 -38.33 16.08 -6.84
N VAL A 223 -38.21 16.96 -5.85
CA VAL A 223 -38.32 18.42 -6.08
C VAL A 223 -36.96 18.95 -6.51
N LEU A 224 -36.75 19.00 -7.82
CA LEU A 224 -35.45 19.29 -8.45
C LEU A 224 -35.50 20.57 -9.28
N GLU A 225 -34.44 21.37 -9.20
CA GLU A 225 -34.16 22.48 -10.10
C GLU A 225 -33.07 22.08 -11.11
N SER A 226 -33.02 22.78 -12.25
CA SER A 226 -31.96 22.61 -13.24
C SER A 226 -31.18 23.90 -13.50
N ARG A 227 -29.93 23.75 -13.92
CA ARG A 227 -29.08 24.81 -14.49
C ARG A 227 -28.44 24.30 -15.77
N GLU A 228 -28.33 25.17 -16.76
CA GLU A 228 -27.63 24.90 -18.01
C GLU A 228 -26.12 24.94 -17.76
N LEU A 229 -25.42 23.88 -18.17
CA LEU A 229 -23.95 23.80 -18.15
C LEU A 229 -23.37 24.07 -19.54
N GLY A 230 -24.12 23.72 -20.59
CA GLY A 230 -23.78 23.98 -21.98
C GLY A 230 -24.95 23.70 -22.92
N PRO A 231 -24.74 23.78 -24.25
CA PRO A 231 -25.84 23.70 -25.23
C PRO A 231 -26.67 22.43 -25.18
N ARG A 232 -26.12 21.32 -24.64
CA ARG A 232 -26.79 20.02 -24.53
C ARG A 232 -26.75 19.44 -23.12
N SER A 233 -26.08 20.12 -22.19
CA SER A 233 -25.83 19.60 -20.85
C SER A 233 -26.47 20.46 -19.76
N HIS A 234 -27.11 19.80 -18.81
CA HIS A 234 -27.72 20.43 -17.64
C HIS A 234 -27.32 19.68 -16.39
N VAL A 235 -27.30 20.39 -15.26
CA VAL A 235 -27.28 19.75 -13.95
C VAL A 235 -28.63 19.91 -13.27
N TRP A 236 -29.08 18.85 -12.63
CA TRP A 236 -30.28 18.75 -11.85
C TRP A 236 -29.92 18.41 -10.40
N ALA A 237 -30.48 19.13 -9.45
CA ALA A 237 -30.26 18.89 -8.03
C ALA A 237 -31.43 19.42 -7.21
N GLU A 238 -31.47 19.07 -5.91
CA GLU A 238 -32.32 19.77 -4.96
C GLU A 238 -31.96 21.27 -4.95
N LYS A 239 -32.95 22.13 -4.68
CA LYS A 239 -32.80 23.59 -4.72
C LYS A 239 -31.63 24.10 -3.89
N GLU A 240 -31.38 23.45 -2.75
CA GLU A 240 -30.30 23.79 -1.83
C GLU A 240 -28.92 23.54 -2.42
N GLU A 241 -28.79 22.63 -3.38
CA GLU A 241 -27.52 22.20 -3.97
C GLU A 241 -27.29 22.70 -5.40
N ILE A 242 -28.32 23.24 -6.06
CA ILE A 242 -28.28 23.50 -7.50
C ILE A 242 -27.22 24.52 -7.93
N GLU A 243 -27.03 25.62 -7.19
CA GLU A 243 -26.02 26.63 -7.52
C GLU A 243 -24.60 26.08 -7.33
N ARG A 244 -24.39 25.30 -6.27
CA ARG A 244 -23.11 24.64 -6.01
C ARG A 244 -22.81 23.62 -7.11
N SER A 245 -23.80 22.80 -7.45
CA SER A 245 -23.69 21.77 -8.48
C SER A 245 -23.42 22.38 -9.86
N ALA A 246 -24.06 23.50 -10.20
CA ALA A 246 -23.82 24.20 -11.46
C ALA A 246 -22.40 24.75 -11.56
N TRP A 247 -21.86 25.25 -10.46
CA TRP A 247 -20.46 25.69 -10.39
C TRP A 247 -19.48 24.52 -10.49
N GLU A 248 -19.75 23.43 -9.75
CA GLU A 248 -18.88 22.25 -9.67
C GLU A 248 -18.78 21.51 -11.00
N PHE A 249 -19.91 21.38 -11.72
CA PHE A 249 -20.00 20.65 -12.98
C PHE A 249 -19.96 21.56 -14.23
N ALA A 250 -19.53 22.81 -14.09
CA ALA A 250 -19.52 23.81 -15.18
C ALA A 250 -18.77 23.36 -16.43
N ASP A 251 -17.72 22.54 -16.28
CA ASP A 251 -16.88 22.05 -17.38
C ASP A 251 -17.44 20.79 -18.09
N THR A 252 -18.63 20.30 -17.70
CA THR A 252 -19.21 19.06 -18.28
C THR A 252 -19.32 19.10 -19.81
N GLU A 253 -19.79 20.20 -20.39
CA GLU A 253 -19.89 20.32 -21.85
C GLU A 253 -18.50 20.28 -22.52
N LYS A 254 -17.48 20.86 -21.88
CA LYS A 254 -16.11 20.83 -22.37
C LYS A 254 -15.57 19.39 -22.37
N TYR A 255 -15.84 18.62 -21.32
CA TYR A 255 -15.48 17.21 -21.25
C TYR A 255 -16.22 16.38 -22.31
N LEU A 256 -17.52 16.66 -22.51
CA LEU A 256 -18.33 16.01 -23.54
C LEU A 256 -17.77 16.27 -24.95
N GLN A 257 -17.38 17.51 -25.25
CA GLN A 257 -16.76 17.88 -26.53
C GLN A 257 -15.41 17.18 -26.75
N ALA A 258 -14.59 17.05 -25.70
CA ALA A 258 -13.33 16.32 -25.77
C ALA A 258 -13.55 14.82 -26.00
N ALA A 259 -14.56 14.22 -25.35
CA ALA A 259 -14.95 12.84 -25.59
C ALA A 259 -15.47 12.62 -27.03
N GLU A 260 -16.30 13.53 -27.56
CA GLU A 260 -16.77 13.49 -28.95
C GLU A 260 -15.63 13.59 -29.96
N ALA A 261 -14.62 14.41 -29.66
CA ALA A 261 -13.44 14.56 -30.52
C ALA A 261 -12.65 13.24 -30.63
N LEU A 262 -12.72 12.36 -29.63
CA LEU A 262 -12.06 11.05 -29.63
C LEU A 262 -12.95 9.92 -30.15
N CYS A 263 -14.21 9.87 -29.73
CA CYS A 263 -15.08 8.70 -29.92
C CYS A 263 -16.16 8.91 -30.99
N GLY A 264 -16.20 10.08 -31.62
CA GLY A 264 -17.23 10.44 -32.60
C GLY A 264 -18.47 11.06 -31.94
N PRO A 265 -19.50 11.40 -32.73
CA PRO A 265 -20.60 12.24 -32.28
C PRO A 265 -21.46 11.60 -31.19
N TYR A 266 -21.83 12.39 -30.17
CA TYR A 266 -22.71 11.96 -29.08
C TYR A 266 -24.15 11.72 -29.59
N GLN A 267 -24.65 10.49 -29.45
CA GLN A 267 -25.91 10.03 -30.07
C GLN A 267 -27.17 10.27 -29.23
N TRP A 268 -27.03 10.65 -27.95
CA TRP A 268 -28.16 10.64 -27.00
C TRP A 268 -28.90 11.97 -26.88
N THR A 269 -28.62 12.92 -27.77
CA THR A 269 -29.21 14.28 -27.88
C THR A 269 -28.95 15.25 -26.73
N GLN A 270 -29.14 14.83 -25.48
CA GLN A 270 -28.92 15.63 -24.26
C GLN A 270 -28.08 14.86 -23.24
N TYR A 271 -27.44 15.58 -22.31
CA TYR A 271 -26.66 15.02 -21.20
C TYR A 271 -27.06 15.70 -19.89
N ASP A 272 -28.02 15.13 -19.17
CA ASP A 272 -28.41 15.64 -17.86
C ASP A 272 -27.58 14.95 -16.76
N LEU A 273 -26.97 15.73 -15.88
CA LEU A 273 -26.37 15.27 -14.63
C LEU A 273 -27.39 15.43 -13.50
N LEU A 274 -27.56 14.40 -12.67
CA LEU A 274 -28.36 14.47 -11.46
C LEU A 274 -27.47 14.27 -10.25
N VAL A 275 -27.35 15.31 -9.42
CA VAL A 275 -26.63 15.23 -8.15
C VAL A 275 -27.54 14.59 -7.12
N LEU A 276 -27.15 13.41 -6.65
CA LEU A 276 -27.86 12.66 -5.63
C LEU A 276 -27.40 13.10 -4.23
N PRO A 277 -28.29 12.99 -3.22
CA PRO A 277 -27.95 13.34 -1.84
C PRO A 277 -26.84 12.43 -1.27
N PRO A 278 -26.16 12.82 -0.17
CA PRO A 278 -25.01 12.13 0.41
C PRO A 278 -25.19 10.65 0.76
N SER A 279 -26.43 10.14 0.76
CA SER A 279 -26.74 8.73 0.96
C SER A 279 -26.45 7.84 -0.25
N PHE A 280 -26.10 8.42 -1.41
CA PHE A 280 -25.67 7.65 -2.58
C PHE A 280 -24.22 7.20 -2.41
N PRO A 281 -23.94 5.88 -2.37
CA PRO A 281 -22.63 5.36 -1.97
C PRO A 281 -21.62 5.27 -3.12
N TYR A 282 -22.00 5.61 -4.36
CA TYR A 282 -21.16 5.51 -5.55
C TYR A 282 -20.71 6.90 -6.03
N GLY A 283 -19.59 6.96 -6.76
CA GLY A 283 -19.09 8.18 -7.38
C GLY A 283 -20.03 8.70 -8.49
N GLY A 284 -20.49 7.80 -9.36
CA GLY A 284 -21.44 8.09 -10.43
C GLY A 284 -22.19 6.83 -10.87
N MET A 285 -23.09 7.00 -11.83
CA MET A 285 -23.74 5.90 -12.54
C MET A 285 -24.17 6.35 -13.94
N GLU A 286 -23.71 5.62 -14.93
CA GLU A 286 -23.90 5.89 -16.33
C GLU A 286 -25.32 5.54 -16.74
N ASN A 287 -26.10 6.53 -17.16
CA ASN A 287 -27.32 6.22 -17.90
C ASN A 287 -27.48 7.22 -19.06
N PRO A 288 -27.85 6.74 -20.26
CA PRO A 288 -28.02 7.61 -21.40
C PRO A 288 -28.99 8.75 -21.14
N CYS A 289 -28.62 9.97 -21.55
CA CYS A 289 -29.38 11.20 -21.28
C CYS A 289 -29.47 11.63 -19.80
N LEU A 290 -29.16 10.78 -18.81
CA LEU A 290 -29.31 11.07 -17.38
C LEU A 290 -28.23 10.34 -16.54
N THR A 291 -27.11 10.99 -16.29
CA THR A 291 -26.05 10.45 -15.45
C THR A 291 -26.29 10.83 -13.99
N PHE A 292 -26.15 9.87 -13.07
CA PHE A 292 -26.19 10.16 -11.63
C PHE A 292 -24.79 10.48 -11.13
N ALA A 293 -24.68 11.50 -10.27
CA ALA A 293 -23.42 11.92 -9.67
C ALA A 293 -23.58 12.03 -8.14
N GLY A 294 -22.57 11.59 -7.39
CA GLY A 294 -22.51 11.77 -5.94
C GLY A 294 -22.25 13.23 -5.55
N ASP A 295 -22.68 13.61 -4.35
CA ASP A 295 -22.32 14.87 -3.69
C ASP A 295 -20.79 14.89 -3.48
N ARG A 296 -20.05 15.69 -4.27
CA ARG A 296 -18.57 15.81 -4.36
C ARG A 296 -17.85 14.91 -5.39
N SER A 297 -18.49 14.63 -6.52
CA SER A 297 -17.84 13.92 -7.63
C SER A 297 -16.75 14.79 -8.26
N GLN A 298 -15.56 14.22 -8.42
CA GLN A 298 -14.41 14.89 -9.02
C GLN A 298 -14.49 14.89 -10.57
N ALA A 299 -13.66 15.69 -11.23
CA ALA A 299 -13.71 15.87 -12.68
C ALA A 299 -13.43 14.58 -13.47
N ASP A 300 -12.52 13.74 -12.96
CA ASP A 300 -12.22 12.39 -13.46
C ASP A 300 -13.47 11.49 -13.45
N VAL A 301 -14.23 11.47 -12.35
CA VAL A 301 -15.48 10.71 -12.26
C VAL A 301 -16.46 11.15 -13.34
N ILE A 302 -16.63 12.46 -13.57
CA ILE A 302 -17.55 12.95 -14.60
C ILE A 302 -17.07 12.58 -16.00
N VAL A 303 -15.77 12.64 -16.26
CA VAL A 303 -15.21 12.18 -17.54
C VAL A 303 -15.46 10.67 -17.72
N HIS A 304 -15.29 9.85 -16.67
CA HIS A 304 -15.60 8.42 -16.66
C HIS A 304 -17.06 8.18 -17.06
N GLU A 305 -18.00 8.85 -16.40
CA GLU A 305 -19.42 8.71 -16.71
C GLU A 305 -19.80 9.19 -18.12
N ILE A 306 -19.13 10.24 -18.63
CA ILE A 306 -19.31 10.70 -20.01
C ILE A 306 -18.85 9.62 -20.99
N MET A 307 -17.71 8.99 -20.73
CA MET A 307 -17.14 7.98 -21.61
C MET A 307 -18.05 6.77 -21.81
N HIS A 308 -18.85 6.44 -20.79
CA HIS A 308 -19.82 5.36 -20.91
C HIS A 308 -20.87 5.57 -22.02
N SER A 309 -21.07 6.81 -22.46
CA SER A 309 -21.94 7.14 -23.61
C SER A 309 -21.59 6.35 -24.88
N TRP A 310 -20.32 5.95 -25.04
CA TRP A 310 -19.87 5.05 -26.10
C TRP A 310 -19.69 3.61 -25.57
N THR A 311 -19.01 3.44 -24.44
CA THR A 311 -18.62 2.13 -23.87
C THR A 311 -19.48 1.76 -22.67
N GLY A 312 -20.35 0.78 -22.79
CA GLY A 312 -21.36 0.44 -21.79
C GLY A 312 -22.75 0.99 -22.10
N ASN A 313 -22.89 2.03 -22.94
CA ASN A 313 -24.19 2.50 -23.42
C ASN A 313 -24.45 2.09 -24.88
N LEU A 314 -23.76 2.74 -25.83
CA LEU A 314 -23.92 2.43 -27.26
C LEU A 314 -23.39 1.05 -27.56
N VAL A 315 -22.25 0.69 -26.97
CA VAL A 315 -21.64 -0.61 -27.16
C VAL A 315 -21.54 -1.34 -25.83
N THR A 316 -22.17 -2.51 -25.73
CA THR A 316 -22.31 -3.25 -24.47
C THR A 316 -21.61 -4.59 -24.53
N ASN A 317 -21.22 -5.10 -23.36
CA ASN A 317 -20.79 -6.46 -23.14
C ASN A 317 -21.92 -7.48 -23.39
N ARG A 318 -21.55 -8.72 -23.67
CA ARG A 318 -22.50 -9.81 -23.92
C ARG A 318 -23.21 -10.28 -22.65
N ASN A 319 -22.45 -10.45 -21.58
CA ASN A 319 -22.89 -10.85 -20.24
C ASN A 319 -21.97 -10.20 -19.19
N PHE A 320 -22.32 -10.30 -17.91
CA PHE A 320 -21.56 -9.65 -16.83
C PHE A 320 -20.17 -10.25 -16.54
N GLU A 321 -19.83 -11.44 -17.06
CA GLU A 321 -18.46 -11.97 -16.98
C GLU A 321 -17.48 -11.09 -17.77
N HIS A 322 -17.97 -10.43 -18.82
CA HIS A 322 -17.19 -9.50 -19.61
C HIS A 322 -17.43 -8.02 -19.23
N PHE A 323 -17.82 -7.74 -17.98
CA PHE A 323 -18.11 -6.38 -17.53
C PHE A 323 -16.92 -5.41 -17.68
N TRP A 324 -15.69 -5.94 -17.63
CA TRP A 324 -14.47 -5.18 -17.91
C TRP A 324 -14.44 -4.51 -19.30
N LEU A 325 -15.21 -5.01 -20.28
CA LEU A 325 -15.32 -4.37 -21.59
C LEU A 325 -16.04 -3.03 -21.53
N ASN A 326 -16.90 -2.82 -20.54
CA ASN A 326 -17.51 -1.54 -20.30
C ASN A 326 -16.51 -0.69 -19.50
N GLU A 327 -16.18 -1.13 -18.29
CA GLU A 327 -15.40 -0.31 -17.34
C GLU A 327 -13.95 -0.10 -17.76
N GLY A 328 -13.27 -1.14 -18.25
CA GLY A 328 -11.88 -1.03 -18.68
C GLY A 328 -11.71 -0.11 -19.89
N PHE A 329 -12.62 -0.19 -20.88
CA PHE A 329 -12.62 0.74 -22.02
C PHE A 329 -12.98 2.16 -21.59
N THR A 330 -13.93 2.31 -20.67
CA THR A 330 -14.29 3.62 -20.13
C THR A 330 -13.08 4.28 -19.45
N VAL A 331 -12.40 3.60 -18.52
CA VAL A 331 -11.20 4.13 -17.84
C VAL A 331 -10.07 4.39 -18.83
N PHE A 332 -9.87 3.51 -19.81
CA PHE A 332 -8.87 3.70 -20.88
C PHE A 332 -9.13 4.99 -21.68
N LEU A 333 -10.37 5.26 -22.07
CA LEU A 333 -10.74 6.45 -22.83
C LEU A 333 -10.83 7.70 -21.95
N GLU A 334 -11.24 7.57 -20.69
CA GLU A 334 -11.28 8.66 -19.70
C GLU A 334 -9.90 9.28 -19.56
N ARG A 335 -8.87 8.46 -19.37
CA ARG A 335 -7.47 8.90 -19.30
C ARG A 335 -7.03 9.62 -20.56
N LYS A 336 -7.52 9.19 -21.74
CA LYS A 336 -7.26 9.89 -23.00
C LYS A 336 -7.98 11.23 -23.11
N VAL A 337 -9.24 11.31 -22.68
CA VAL A 337 -9.98 12.58 -22.61
C VAL A 337 -9.27 13.53 -21.66
N GLY A 338 -8.93 13.11 -20.45
CA GLY A 338 -8.17 13.90 -19.49
C GLY A 338 -6.86 14.42 -20.07
N ALA A 339 -6.10 13.55 -20.75
CA ALA A 339 -4.87 13.94 -21.46
C ALA A 339 -5.13 14.95 -22.60
N SER A 340 -6.20 14.77 -23.39
CA SER A 340 -6.52 15.67 -24.50
C SER A 340 -6.86 17.10 -24.07
N LEU A 341 -7.22 17.30 -22.81
CA LEU A 341 -7.50 18.61 -22.22
C LEU A 341 -6.22 19.38 -21.83
N ILE A 342 -5.06 18.72 -21.87
CA ILE A 342 -3.75 19.32 -21.60
C ILE A 342 -3.15 19.80 -22.92
N SER A 343 -2.75 21.08 -22.98
CA SER A 343 -2.28 21.70 -24.21
C SER A 343 -0.89 21.23 -24.65
N ASP A 344 -0.03 20.86 -23.70
CA ASP A 344 1.29 20.32 -23.98
C ASP A 344 1.19 18.80 -24.21
N LYS A 345 1.71 18.33 -25.35
CA LYS A 345 1.57 16.93 -25.76
C LYS A 345 2.36 15.96 -24.88
N ASP A 346 3.50 16.39 -24.36
CA ASP A 346 4.34 15.54 -23.52
C ASP A 346 3.76 15.48 -22.10
N GLU A 347 3.25 16.60 -21.57
CA GLU A 347 2.50 16.61 -20.31
C GLU A 347 1.19 15.81 -20.41
N ALA A 348 0.50 15.87 -21.55
CA ALA A 348 -0.70 15.07 -21.81
C ALA A 348 -0.39 13.56 -21.73
N ARG A 349 0.69 13.11 -22.37
CA ARG A 349 1.15 11.71 -22.30
C ARG A 349 1.50 11.31 -20.88
N LYS A 350 2.33 12.11 -20.20
CA LYS A 350 2.71 11.87 -18.80
C LYS A 350 1.51 11.80 -17.86
N SER A 351 0.51 12.67 -18.05
CA SER A 351 -0.73 12.64 -17.27
C SER A 351 -1.49 11.33 -17.48
N ARG A 352 -1.63 10.87 -18.73
CA ARG A 352 -2.27 9.58 -19.04
C ARG A 352 -1.54 8.40 -18.37
N ASP A 353 -0.21 8.38 -18.48
CA ASP A 353 0.61 7.30 -17.95
C ASP A 353 0.61 7.33 -16.41
N PHE A 354 0.70 8.53 -15.80
CA PHE A 354 0.55 8.72 -14.34
C PHE A 354 -0.78 8.18 -13.81
N ASN A 355 -1.90 8.51 -14.48
CA ASN A 355 -3.21 7.99 -14.07
C ASN A 355 -3.31 6.46 -14.25
N SER A 356 -2.60 5.89 -15.23
CA SER A 356 -2.53 4.43 -15.41
C SER A 356 -1.74 3.74 -14.29
N LEU A 357 -0.66 4.37 -13.82
CA LEU A 357 0.12 3.89 -12.68
C LEU A 357 -0.65 4.01 -11.36
N LEU A 358 -1.39 5.10 -11.15
CA LEU A 358 -2.28 5.25 -10.00
C LEU A 358 -3.34 4.14 -9.98
N GLY A 359 -3.93 3.85 -11.14
CA GLY A 359 -4.86 2.73 -11.30
C GLY A 359 -4.26 1.36 -10.98
N LEU A 360 -3.00 1.12 -11.36
CA LEU A 360 -2.27 -0.09 -10.99
C LEU A 360 -2.07 -0.20 -9.47
N GLN A 361 -1.84 0.92 -8.77
CA GLN A 361 -1.73 0.94 -7.31
C GLN A 361 -3.08 0.55 -6.66
N GLU A 362 -4.18 1.16 -7.08
CA GLU A 362 -5.52 0.86 -6.55
C GLU A 362 -5.95 -0.59 -6.83
N LEU A 363 -5.58 -1.12 -8.00
CA LEU A 363 -5.75 -2.53 -8.34
C LEU A 363 -4.95 -3.43 -7.41
N THR A 364 -3.70 -3.06 -7.10
CA THR A 364 -2.83 -3.80 -6.19
C THR A 364 -3.44 -3.87 -4.81
N GLU A 365 -3.91 -2.75 -4.27
CA GLU A 365 -4.59 -2.69 -2.97
C GLU A 365 -5.86 -3.55 -2.96
N THR A 366 -6.67 -3.48 -4.01
CA THR A 366 -7.90 -4.28 -4.14
C THR A 366 -7.60 -5.78 -4.14
N ILE A 367 -6.59 -6.22 -4.90
CA ILE A 367 -6.25 -7.64 -5.02
C ILE A 367 -5.53 -8.14 -3.76
N MET A 368 -4.57 -7.39 -3.21
CA MET A 368 -3.74 -7.87 -2.10
C MET A 368 -4.42 -7.73 -0.75
N SER A 369 -5.17 -6.66 -0.52
CA SER A 369 -5.75 -6.35 0.80
C SER A 369 -7.19 -6.83 0.95
N ASN A 370 -7.98 -6.91 -0.14
CA ASN A 370 -9.42 -7.21 -0.06
C ASN A 370 -9.79 -8.61 -0.60
N LEU A 371 -9.44 -8.92 -1.85
CA LEU A 371 -9.90 -10.14 -2.52
C LEU A 371 -8.97 -11.35 -2.33
N GLY A 372 -7.66 -11.12 -2.27
CA GLY A 372 -6.62 -12.15 -2.31
C GLY A 372 -6.19 -12.53 -3.75
N PRO A 373 -4.90 -12.83 -3.99
CA PRO A 373 -4.34 -13.01 -5.33
C PRO A 373 -4.79 -14.28 -6.06
N THR A 374 -5.45 -15.21 -5.38
CA THR A 374 -5.96 -16.47 -5.95
C THR A 374 -7.48 -16.48 -6.10
N ASN A 375 -8.15 -15.37 -5.79
CA ASN A 375 -9.60 -15.30 -5.86
C ASN A 375 -10.06 -15.23 -7.33
N PRO A 376 -10.96 -16.12 -7.80
CA PRO A 376 -11.44 -16.11 -9.19
C PRO A 376 -12.03 -14.76 -9.63
N LEU A 377 -12.58 -13.97 -8.71
CA LEU A 377 -13.08 -12.62 -9.01
C LEU A 377 -11.99 -11.60 -9.37
N THR A 378 -10.72 -12.00 -9.30
CA THR A 378 -9.56 -11.21 -9.78
C THR A 378 -9.17 -11.56 -11.23
N GLU A 379 -9.82 -12.54 -11.85
CA GLU A 379 -9.78 -12.76 -13.29
C GLU A 379 -10.45 -11.59 -14.02
N LEU A 380 -9.99 -11.27 -15.22
CA LEU A 380 -10.62 -10.19 -16.00
C LEU A 380 -11.95 -10.68 -16.60
N VAL A 381 -12.05 -11.98 -16.90
CA VAL A 381 -13.29 -12.67 -17.30
C VAL A 381 -13.58 -13.81 -16.31
N PRO A 382 -14.14 -13.50 -15.13
CA PRO A 382 -14.42 -14.52 -14.12
C PRO A 382 -15.60 -15.43 -14.53
N ASP A 383 -15.57 -16.69 -14.11
CA ASP A 383 -16.73 -17.58 -14.18
C ASP A 383 -17.77 -17.17 -13.12
N LEU A 384 -18.91 -16.67 -13.56
CA LEU A 384 -20.01 -16.25 -12.67
C LEU A 384 -21.09 -17.34 -12.51
N THR A 385 -20.80 -18.58 -12.91
CA THR A 385 -21.72 -19.69 -12.71
C THR A 385 -21.97 -19.94 -11.23
N ASN A 386 -23.19 -19.59 -10.76
CA ASN A 386 -23.62 -19.60 -9.35
C ASN A 386 -23.09 -18.45 -8.47
N THR A 387 -22.52 -17.40 -9.06
CA THR A 387 -22.09 -16.18 -8.37
C THR A 387 -23.04 -15.03 -8.72
N HIS A 388 -23.34 -14.16 -7.77
CA HIS A 388 -24.18 -12.99 -8.08
C HIS A 388 -23.33 -11.96 -8.85
N PRO A 389 -23.81 -11.36 -9.96
CA PRO A 389 -23.02 -10.39 -10.71
C PRO A 389 -22.48 -9.21 -9.88
N ASP A 390 -23.20 -8.78 -8.84
CA ASP A 390 -22.74 -7.74 -7.90
C ASP A 390 -21.37 -8.07 -7.28
N ASP A 391 -21.06 -9.34 -7.05
CA ASP A 391 -19.79 -9.76 -6.44
C ASP A 391 -18.59 -9.50 -7.37
N SER A 392 -18.83 -9.31 -8.68
CA SER A 392 -17.81 -8.95 -9.67
C SER A 392 -17.49 -7.45 -9.71
N PHE A 393 -18.29 -6.60 -9.05
CA PHE A 393 -18.07 -5.15 -9.00
C PHE A 393 -16.95 -4.84 -8.00
N SER A 394 -15.74 -4.77 -8.50
CA SER A 394 -14.53 -4.38 -7.77
C SER A 394 -13.66 -3.49 -8.65
N ARG A 395 -12.48 -3.06 -8.17
CA ARG A 395 -11.54 -2.29 -9.00
C ARG A 395 -10.93 -3.10 -10.16
N VAL A 396 -11.10 -4.43 -10.17
CA VAL A 396 -10.54 -5.34 -11.18
C VAL A 396 -11.03 -5.04 -12.61
N PRO A 397 -12.35 -5.08 -12.93
CA PRO A 397 -12.84 -4.79 -14.28
C PRO A 397 -12.49 -3.38 -14.79
N TYR A 398 -12.32 -2.41 -13.89
CA TYR A 398 -11.89 -1.04 -14.21
C TYR A 398 -10.40 -1.00 -14.56
N GLU A 399 -9.55 -1.34 -13.59
CA GLU A 399 -8.12 -1.06 -13.70
C GLU A 399 -7.36 -2.16 -14.44
N LYS A 400 -7.64 -3.44 -14.16
CA LYS A 400 -7.01 -4.54 -14.89
C LYS A 400 -7.47 -4.52 -16.37
N GLY A 401 -8.71 -4.13 -16.62
CA GLY A 401 -9.26 -3.93 -17.97
C GLY A 401 -8.59 -2.77 -18.71
N SER A 402 -8.47 -1.60 -18.08
CA SER A 402 -7.80 -0.43 -18.68
C SER A 402 -6.32 -0.70 -18.97
N LEU A 403 -5.61 -1.35 -18.04
CA LEU A 403 -4.20 -1.73 -18.24
C LEU A 403 -4.03 -2.74 -19.37
N PHE A 404 -4.97 -3.68 -19.52
CA PHE A 404 -4.95 -4.61 -20.66
C PHE A 404 -5.15 -3.88 -21.99
N LEU A 405 -6.03 -2.89 -22.03
CA LEU A 405 -6.25 -2.07 -23.24
C LEU A 405 -5.07 -1.17 -23.54
N ARG A 406 -4.40 -0.61 -22.52
CA ARG A 406 -3.13 0.11 -22.69
C ARG A 406 -2.05 -0.79 -23.28
N TYR A 407 -1.92 -2.01 -22.76
CA TYR A 407 -1.02 -3.02 -23.32
C TYR A 407 -1.35 -3.39 -24.77
N LEU A 408 -2.63 -3.58 -25.10
CA LEU A 408 -3.08 -3.84 -26.46
C LEU A 408 -2.83 -2.65 -27.39
N GLU A 409 -3.04 -1.42 -26.90
CA GLU A 409 -2.75 -0.18 -27.62
C GLU A 409 -1.26 -0.12 -28.01
N ASP A 410 -0.38 -0.41 -27.07
CA ASP A 410 1.07 -0.45 -27.31
C ASP A 410 1.43 -1.54 -28.33
N THR A 411 0.85 -2.73 -28.15
CA THR A 411 1.06 -3.87 -29.03
C THR A 411 0.61 -3.59 -30.48
N LEU A 412 -0.47 -2.84 -30.65
CA LEU A 412 -1.03 -2.47 -31.96
C LEU A 412 -0.37 -1.24 -32.60
N GLY A 413 0.61 -0.62 -31.93
CA GLY A 413 1.34 0.54 -32.44
C GLY A 413 0.63 1.89 -32.26
N GLY A 414 -0.30 1.98 -31.31
CA GLY A 414 -1.10 3.19 -31.01
C GLY A 414 -0.63 4.02 -29.81
N ALA A 415 0.39 3.57 -29.09
CA ALA A 415 0.83 4.10 -27.80
C ALA A 415 0.94 5.64 -27.75
N ASP A 416 1.57 6.20 -28.78
CA ASP A 416 1.91 7.61 -28.91
C ASP A 416 0.72 8.49 -29.36
N ASP A 417 -0.38 7.87 -29.78
CA ASP A 417 -1.52 8.56 -30.36
C ASP A 417 -2.65 8.71 -29.34
N LEU A 418 -2.73 9.93 -28.80
CA LEU A 418 -3.81 10.35 -27.91
C LEU A 418 -5.12 10.65 -28.66
N GLY A 419 -5.11 10.65 -30.00
CA GLY A 419 -6.24 11.01 -30.85
C GLY A 419 -7.05 9.83 -31.38
N VAL A 420 -7.88 10.13 -32.38
CA VAL A 420 -8.80 9.20 -33.06
C VAL A 420 -8.08 8.14 -33.89
N GLU A 421 -6.92 8.49 -34.45
CA GLU A 421 -6.12 7.65 -35.35
C GLU A 421 -5.50 6.43 -34.62
N ASN A 422 -5.58 6.42 -33.29
CA ASN A 422 -5.25 5.27 -32.47
C ASN A 422 -6.12 4.04 -32.81
N PRO A 423 -5.55 2.84 -33.00
CA PRO A 423 -6.29 1.65 -33.41
C PRO A 423 -7.46 1.25 -32.48
N LEU A 424 -7.30 1.37 -31.16
CA LEU A 424 -8.34 1.03 -30.20
C LEU A 424 -9.38 2.15 -30.05
N THR A 425 -8.98 3.42 -30.15
CA THR A 425 -9.95 4.52 -30.25
C THR A 425 -10.79 4.39 -31.51
N GLN A 426 -10.16 4.14 -32.66
CA GLN A 426 -10.83 3.96 -33.95
C GLN A 426 -11.76 2.74 -33.95
N LEU A 427 -11.40 1.68 -33.22
CA LEU A 427 -12.27 0.54 -32.98
C LEU A 427 -13.57 0.96 -32.28
N VAL A 428 -13.47 1.73 -31.18
CA VAL A 428 -14.63 2.24 -30.44
C VAL A 428 -15.50 3.14 -31.32
N VAL A 429 -14.90 4.04 -32.10
CA VAL A 429 -15.60 4.90 -33.07
C VAL A 429 -16.39 4.04 -34.08
N ASN A 430 -15.76 3.02 -34.64
CA ASN A 430 -16.39 2.15 -35.64
C ASN A 430 -17.53 1.32 -35.06
N LEU A 431 -17.39 0.84 -33.83
CA LEU A 431 -18.41 0.08 -33.13
C LEU A 431 -19.57 0.96 -32.67
N SER A 432 -19.31 2.24 -32.38
CA SER A 432 -20.33 3.21 -32.00
C SER A 432 -21.14 3.77 -33.18
N ASN A 433 -20.62 3.63 -34.42
CA ASN A 433 -21.24 4.12 -35.66
C ASN A 433 -22.26 3.15 -36.31
N VAL A 434 -22.73 2.11 -35.59
CA VAL A 434 -23.68 1.13 -36.11
C VAL A 434 -25.10 1.71 -36.18
N HIS A 435 -25.83 1.45 -37.27
CA HIS A 435 -27.17 2.00 -37.51
C HIS A 435 -28.20 1.48 -36.48
N PRO A 436 -29.14 2.30 -35.97
CA PRO A 436 -30.13 1.88 -34.97
C PRO A 436 -30.98 0.67 -35.36
N ASP A 437 -31.24 0.46 -36.66
CA ASP A 437 -31.98 -0.71 -37.15
C ASP A 437 -31.19 -2.02 -37.05
N ASP A 438 -29.85 -1.97 -37.02
CA ASP A 438 -29.00 -3.15 -36.87
C ASP A 438 -29.01 -3.69 -35.43
N ALA A 439 -29.31 -2.83 -34.44
CA ALA A 439 -29.49 -3.22 -33.03
C ALA A 439 -30.71 -4.14 -32.81
N PHE A 440 -31.62 -4.22 -33.80
CA PHE A 440 -32.84 -5.02 -33.77
C PHE A 440 -32.86 -6.18 -34.78
N SER A 441 -31.75 -6.46 -35.46
CA SER A 441 -31.67 -7.52 -36.45
C SER A 441 -31.93 -8.92 -35.85
N THR A 442 -32.38 -9.86 -36.69
CA THR A 442 -32.86 -11.22 -36.30
C THR A 442 -31.79 -12.13 -35.70
N VAL A 443 -30.54 -11.66 -35.68
CA VAL A 443 -29.46 -12.20 -34.87
C VAL A 443 -29.06 -11.06 -33.92
N PRO A 444 -29.72 -10.93 -32.75
CA PRO A 444 -29.38 -9.93 -31.72
C PRO A 444 -27.91 -10.00 -31.28
N TYR A 445 -27.30 -11.14 -31.62
CA TYR A 445 -25.94 -11.57 -31.43
C TYR A 445 -25.01 -11.28 -32.62
N GLU A 446 -25.27 -10.34 -33.55
CA GLU A 446 -24.31 -10.10 -34.66
C GLU A 446 -23.85 -8.65 -34.86
N LYS A 447 -24.53 -7.65 -34.29
CA LYS A 447 -24.25 -6.24 -34.68
C LYS A 447 -24.27 -5.18 -33.58
N GLY A 448 -24.95 -5.39 -32.45
CA GLY A 448 -25.24 -4.31 -31.47
C GLY A 448 -24.52 -4.38 -30.12
N SER A 449 -23.78 -5.45 -29.83
CA SER A 449 -22.80 -5.54 -28.73
C SER A 449 -21.40 -5.44 -29.35
N LEU A 450 -20.36 -5.08 -28.58
CA LEU A 450 -18.97 -4.92 -29.09
C LEU A 450 -18.45 -6.16 -29.84
N PHE A 451 -19.18 -7.30 -29.83
CA PHE A 451 -18.58 -8.62 -29.90
C PHE A 451 -18.96 -9.64 -30.95
N LEU A 452 -19.78 -9.37 -31.96
CA LEU A 452 -20.17 -10.49 -32.83
C LEU A 452 -20.19 -10.20 -34.33
N ARG A 453 -19.04 -9.82 -34.88
CA ARG A 453 -18.67 -10.33 -36.20
C ARG A 453 -17.73 -11.52 -36.04
N VAL A 454 -18.02 -12.57 -36.82
CA VAL A 454 -17.36 -13.88 -36.93
C VAL A 454 -17.86 -14.90 -35.94
N LEU A 455 -18.89 -15.64 -36.35
CA LEU A 455 -18.91 -17.10 -36.26
C LEU A 455 -19.96 -17.62 -37.27
N GLU A 456 -19.68 -17.43 -38.56
CA GLU A 456 -20.14 -18.38 -39.57
C GLU A 456 -18.93 -19.24 -40.00
N ASP A 457 -19.10 -20.56 -39.79
CA ASP A 457 -18.48 -21.66 -40.54
C ASP A 457 -17.06 -22.17 -40.27
N SER A 458 -16.32 -21.73 -39.25
CA SER A 458 -15.15 -22.52 -38.83
C SER A 458 -14.68 -22.23 -37.42
N LEU A 459 -14.93 -23.18 -36.52
CA LEU A 459 -14.02 -23.71 -35.49
C LEU A 459 -14.87 -24.49 -34.47
N GLY A 460 -14.80 -25.82 -34.55
CA GLY A 460 -15.39 -26.69 -33.54
C GLY A 460 -14.54 -26.72 -32.27
N GLY A 461 -15.06 -26.17 -31.18
CA GLY A 461 -14.52 -26.29 -29.82
C GLY A 461 -15.35 -25.46 -28.83
N PRO A 462 -15.54 -25.90 -27.57
CA PRO A 462 -16.25 -25.11 -26.55
C PRO A 462 -15.35 -23.99 -26.03
N ASP A 463 -15.80 -22.74 -26.24
CA ASP A 463 -15.29 -21.44 -25.77
C ASP A 463 -13.76 -21.20 -25.75
N THR A 464 -13.30 -20.37 -26.69
CA THR A 464 -12.00 -19.68 -26.64
C THR A 464 -12.23 -18.21 -27.02
N ASP A 465 -12.37 -17.34 -26.02
CA ASP A 465 -12.27 -15.86 -26.02
C ASP A 465 -12.82 -15.11 -27.24
N GLN A 466 -14.09 -14.70 -27.15
CA GLN A 466 -14.78 -13.93 -28.20
C GLN A 466 -14.12 -12.56 -28.48
N PHE A 467 -13.54 -11.89 -27.46
CA PHE A 467 -12.83 -10.63 -27.69
C PHE A 467 -11.60 -10.76 -28.55
N LYS A 468 -10.77 -11.74 -28.21
CA LYS A 468 -9.61 -12.13 -29.00
C LYS A 468 -10.02 -12.36 -30.45
N SER A 469 -11.00 -13.25 -30.66
CA SER A 469 -11.46 -13.65 -31.99
C SER A 469 -11.93 -12.47 -32.84
N PHE A 470 -12.67 -11.54 -32.23
CA PHE A 470 -13.12 -10.32 -32.88
C PHE A 470 -11.97 -9.40 -33.28
N LEU A 471 -10.96 -9.17 -32.41
CA LEU A 471 -9.82 -8.33 -32.78
C LEU A 471 -9.03 -8.95 -33.95
N PHE A 472 -8.86 -10.27 -33.97
CA PHE A 472 -8.20 -10.97 -35.08
C PHE A 472 -8.94 -10.78 -36.41
N GLU A 473 -10.28 -10.83 -36.42
CA GLU A 473 -11.05 -10.50 -37.62
C GLU A 473 -10.93 -9.02 -37.97
N TYR A 474 -11.11 -8.13 -37.00
CA TYR A 474 -11.16 -6.69 -37.23
C TYR A 474 -9.85 -6.19 -37.87
N PHE A 475 -8.73 -6.73 -37.41
CA PHE A 475 -7.39 -6.39 -37.91
C PHE A 475 -6.88 -7.34 -38.99
N LYS A 476 -7.69 -8.25 -39.54
CA LYS A 476 -7.24 -9.28 -40.50
C LYS A 476 -6.57 -8.74 -41.77
N ASP A 477 -6.98 -7.54 -42.18
CA ASP A 477 -6.45 -6.87 -43.38
C ASP A 477 -5.13 -6.12 -43.08
N SER A 478 -4.73 -6.05 -41.81
CA SER A 478 -3.47 -5.48 -41.32
C SER A 478 -2.54 -6.59 -40.84
N ALA A 479 -1.56 -6.96 -41.68
CA ALA A 479 -0.61 -8.03 -41.37
C ALA A 479 0.19 -7.76 -40.08
N ASP A 480 0.56 -6.50 -39.84
CA ASP A 480 1.35 -6.10 -38.66
C ASP A 480 0.52 -6.20 -37.37
N GLN A 481 -0.73 -5.72 -37.38
CA GLN A 481 -1.62 -5.80 -36.21
C GLN A 481 -2.08 -7.23 -35.95
N THR A 482 -2.39 -8.00 -37.01
CA THR A 482 -2.71 -9.44 -36.87
C THR A 482 -1.53 -10.21 -36.28
N LYS A 483 -0.31 -9.91 -36.70
CA LYS A 483 0.90 -10.52 -36.11
C LYS A 483 1.04 -10.12 -34.64
N ALA A 484 0.89 -8.84 -34.31
CA ALA A 484 1.02 -8.34 -32.95
C ALA A 484 -0.01 -8.99 -31.98
N LEU A 485 -1.25 -9.21 -32.43
CA LEU A 485 -2.27 -9.91 -31.64
C LEU A 485 -1.94 -11.38 -31.35
N ASN A 486 -1.12 -12.04 -32.18
CA ASN A 486 -0.64 -13.40 -31.92
C ASN A 486 0.37 -13.45 -30.76
N ASP A 487 1.07 -12.35 -30.50
CA ASP A 487 2.10 -12.27 -29.46
C ASP A 487 1.52 -11.92 -28.06
N VAL A 488 0.22 -11.63 -27.98
CA VAL A 488 -0.49 -11.33 -26.73
C VAL A 488 -0.75 -12.61 -25.92
N ASP A 489 -0.39 -12.59 -24.63
CA ASP A 489 -0.72 -13.66 -23.68
C ASP A 489 -2.18 -13.53 -23.17
N TRP A 490 -3.12 -13.87 -24.05
CA TRP A 490 -4.56 -13.79 -23.80
C TRP A 490 -5.01 -14.55 -22.56
N ALA A 491 -4.47 -15.75 -22.34
CA ALA A 491 -4.90 -16.61 -21.23
C ALA A 491 -4.52 -15.99 -19.88
N THR A 492 -3.32 -15.42 -19.77
CA THR A 492 -2.87 -14.79 -18.54
C THR A 492 -3.62 -13.50 -18.25
N TRP A 493 -3.89 -12.68 -19.26
CA TRP A 493 -4.65 -11.45 -19.08
C TRP A 493 -6.12 -11.69 -18.71
N LEU A 494 -6.77 -12.62 -19.41
CA LEU A 494 -8.22 -12.82 -19.29
C LEU A 494 -8.60 -13.72 -18.11
N HIS A 495 -7.90 -14.84 -17.92
CA HIS A 495 -8.36 -15.96 -17.09
C HIS A 495 -7.44 -16.31 -15.92
N LYS A 496 -6.34 -15.58 -15.72
CA LYS A 496 -5.47 -15.82 -14.56
C LYS A 496 -5.87 -14.92 -13.39
N PRO A 497 -6.18 -15.49 -12.21
CA PRO A 497 -6.33 -14.73 -10.98
C PRO A 497 -5.06 -13.94 -10.62
N GLY A 498 -5.27 -12.83 -9.93
CA GLY A 498 -4.23 -11.98 -9.39
C GLY A 498 -3.85 -10.82 -10.29
N MET A 499 -2.69 -10.24 -10.03
CA MET A 499 -2.18 -9.07 -10.74
C MET A 499 -2.04 -9.33 -12.25
N PRO A 500 -2.21 -8.29 -13.10
CA PRO A 500 -1.89 -8.40 -14.51
C PRO A 500 -0.45 -8.89 -14.71
N PRO A 501 -0.16 -9.60 -15.81
CA PRO A 501 1.21 -9.98 -16.13
C PRO A 501 2.07 -8.72 -16.23
N VAL A 502 3.29 -8.78 -15.69
CA VAL A 502 4.25 -7.69 -15.78
C VAL A 502 4.47 -7.39 -17.27
N ILE A 503 3.98 -6.23 -17.72
CA ILE A 503 4.25 -5.73 -19.08
C ILE A 503 5.76 -5.45 -19.12
N PRO A 504 6.54 -6.12 -19.99
CA PRO A 504 7.87 -5.66 -20.29
C PRO A 504 7.73 -4.45 -21.21
N GLU A 505 7.83 -3.24 -20.65
CA GLU A 505 7.82 -2.02 -21.46
C GLU A 505 9.10 -1.97 -22.32
N ASN A 506 8.92 -2.14 -23.63
CA ASN A 506 9.91 -1.78 -24.62
C ASN A 506 9.98 -0.25 -24.73
N GLY A 507 11.02 0.34 -24.14
CA GLY A 507 11.79 1.45 -24.72
C GLY A 507 11.16 2.84 -24.73
N GLU A 508 11.16 3.54 -23.59
CA GLU A 508 12.11 4.64 -23.26
C GLU A 508 11.59 5.49 -22.08
N ILE A 509 12.27 5.31 -20.94
CA ILE A 509 12.53 6.27 -19.85
C ILE A 509 11.31 6.85 -19.07
N GLU A 510 10.94 6.17 -17.98
CA GLU A 510 10.85 6.84 -16.68
C GLU A 510 11.90 6.30 -15.72
N ALA A 511 12.76 7.21 -15.27
CA ALA A 511 13.78 6.96 -14.29
C ALA A 511 13.15 6.84 -12.89
N THR A 512 13.67 5.92 -12.07
CA THR A 512 13.62 5.93 -10.58
C THR A 512 12.41 5.41 -9.78
N ALA A 513 11.58 4.48 -10.26
CA ALA A 513 10.63 3.80 -9.35
C ALA A 513 11.34 2.87 -8.35
N LEU A 514 11.14 3.12 -7.04
CA LEU A 514 11.62 2.28 -5.93
C LEU A 514 10.96 0.88 -5.93
N SER A 515 11.43 -0.02 -5.09
CA SER A 515 10.97 -1.41 -5.03
C SER A 515 9.59 -1.52 -4.39
N PRO A 516 8.68 -2.35 -4.95
CA PRO A 516 7.39 -2.62 -4.30
C PRO A 516 7.53 -3.39 -2.98
N LEU A 517 8.68 -4.02 -2.72
CA LEU A 517 8.97 -4.75 -1.48
C LEU A 517 9.70 -3.92 -0.43
N ASP A 518 10.42 -2.89 -0.86
CA ASP A 518 11.22 -2.03 0.01
C ASP A 518 11.22 -0.60 -0.53
N PRO A 519 10.47 0.33 0.10
CA PRO A 519 10.38 1.72 -0.34
C PRO A 519 11.68 2.50 -0.12
N SER A 520 12.79 1.86 0.28
CA SER A 520 14.10 2.47 0.43
C SER A 520 15.16 1.93 -0.55
N SER A 521 14.81 1.02 -1.47
CA SER A 521 15.75 0.40 -2.42
C SER A 521 15.18 0.39 -3.84
N PHE A 522 16.05 0.50 -4.86
CA PHE A 522 15.70 0.27 -6.26
C PHE A 522 15.73 -1.21 -6.63
N SER A 523 16.43 -2.04 -5.85
CA SER A 523 16.66 -3.44 -6.17
C SER A 523 15.36 -4.26 -6.21
N ARG A 524 15.37 -5.34 -7.00
CA ARG A 524 14.21 -6.22 -7.25
C ARG A 524 14.47 -7.64 -6.75
N PRO A 525 14.49 -7.86 -5.41
CA PRO A 525 14.81 -9.17 -4.82
C PRO A 525 13.82 -10.28 -5.15
N GLU A 526 12.61 -9.94 -5.58
CA GLU A 526 11.61 -10.87 -6.13
C GLU A 526 11.99 -11.42 -7.51
N GLN A 527 12.90 -10.76 -8.24
CA GLN A 527 13.36 -11.19 -9.55
C GLN A 527 14.66 -11.99 -9.50
N ALA A 528 15.63 -11.51 -8.73
CA ALA A 528 16.93 -12.13 -8.53
C ALA A 528 17.52 -11.72 -7.18
N ILE A 529 18.30 -12.60 -6.57
CA ILE A 529 18.85 -12.38 -5.22
C ILE A 529 20.36 -12.65 -5.18
N ILE A 530 21.11 -11.76 -4.55
CA ILE A 530 22.53 -11.95 -4.23
C ILE A 530 22.64 -12.97 -3.08
N GLU A 531 23.35 -14.07 -3.31
CA GLU A 531 23.61 -15.11 -2.30
C GLU A 531 25.01 -15.01 -1.68
N HIS A 532 25.97 -14.55 -2.48
CA HIS A 532 27.37 -14.42 -2.08
C HIS A 532 28.03 -13.19 -2.68
N VAL A 533 28.95 -12.59 -1.92
CA VAL A 533 29.77 -11.44 -2.32
C VAL A 533 31.24 -11.76 -2.05
N ASP A 534 32.09 -11.77 -3.08
CA ASP A 534 33.54 -11.75 -2.92
C ASP A 534 34.04 -10.32 -3.12
N LEU A 535 34.62 -9.73 -2.08
CA LEU A 535 34.92 -8.30 -2.04
C LEU A 535 36.42 -8.03 -1.90
N ILE A 536 37.03 -7.39 -2.90
CA ILE A 536 38.42 -6.93 -2.83
C ILE A 536 38.40 -5.41 -2.66
N LEU A 537 39.02 -4.90 -1.59
CA LEU A 537 39.10 -3.47 -1.29
C LEU A 537 40.53 -3.01 -1.12
N HIS A 538 40.88 -1.88 -1.72
CA HIS A 538 42.10 -1.16 -1.42
C HIS A 538 41.78 0.18 -0.74
N VAL A 539 42.31 0.36 0.47
CA VAL A 539 42.11 1.55 1.28
C VAL A 539 43.12 2.63 0.92
N ASP A 540 42.63 3.76 0.40
CA ASP A 540 43.45 4.93 0.08
C ASP A 540 43.09 6.10 1.01
N PHE A 541 43.96 6.33 2.01
CA PHE A 541 43.79 7.44 2.97
C PHE A 541 44.10 8.82 2.38
N GLU A 542 44.91 8.90 1.32
CA GLU A 542 45.27 10.17 0.69
C GLU A 542 44.09 10.70 -0.14
N GLN A 543 43.48 9.83 -0.93
CA GLN A 543 42.30 10.15 -1.73
C GLN A 543 40.99 10.04 -0.96
N LYS A 544 40.99 9.40 0.23
CA LYS A 544 39.79 9.06 1.02
C LYS A 544 38.82 8.19 0.22
N GLN A 545 39.35 7.14 -0.40
CA GLN A 545 38.59 6.23 -1.26
C GLN A 545 38.86 4.77 -0.94
N LEU A 546 37.84 3.94 -1.14
CA LEU A 546 38.00 2.50 -1.31
C LEU A 546 37.96 2.21 -2.81
N ASN A 547 39.04 1.65 -3.34
CA ASN A 547 39.02 1.06 -4.69
C ASN A 547 38.50 -0.36 -4.55
N GLY A 548 37.34 -0.64 -5.15
CA GLY A 548 36.61 -1.89 -4.98
C GLY A 548 36.57 -2.74 -6.24
N ASP A 549 36.66 -4.05 -6.04
CA ASP A 549 36.41 -5.07 -7.05
C ASP A 549 35.54 -6.14 -6.40
N VAL A 550 34.27 -6.18 -6.78
CA VAL A 550 33.26 -7.04 -6.17
C VAL A 550 32.76 -8.08 -7.16
N MET A 551 32.73 -9.35 -6.77
CA MET A 551 32.06 -10.42 -7.49
C MET A 551 30.77 -10.79 -6.77
N LEU A 552 29.64 -10.60 -7.44
CA LEU A 552 28.32 -10.95 -6.95
C LEU A 552 27.91 -12.31 -7.51
N THR A 553 27.58 -13.26 -6.64
CA THR A 553 26.89 -14.50 -7.04
C THR A 553 25.39 -14.30 -6.87
N VAL A 554 24.67 -14.29 -7.98
CA VAL A 554 23.25 -13.96 -8.08
C VAL A 554 22.46 -15.18 -8.53
N SER A 555 21.38 -15.51 -7.82
CA SER A 555 20.39 -16.51 -8.23
C SER A 555 19.15 -15.83 -8.82
N THR A 556 18.73 -16.25 -10.01
CA THR A 556 17.50 -15.75 -10.64
C THR A 556 16.28 -16.52 -10.14
N LEU A 557 15.23 -15.80 -9.75
CA LEU A 557 13.95 -16.37 -9.31
C LEU A 557 12.93 -16.42 -10.46
N MET A 558 13.09 -15.56 -11.46
CA MET A 558 12.34 -15.56 -12.71
C MET A 558 13.26 -15.31 -13.90
N ASN A 559 12.72 -15.31 -15.12
CA ASN A 559 13.48 -14.94 -16.31
C ASN A 559 13.77 -13.43 -16.27
N ILE A 560 15.02 -13.03 -16.43
CA ILE A 560 15.44 -11.63 -16.37
C ILE A 560 16.29 -11.23 -17.58
N ASN A 561 16.13 -9.98 -18.02
CA ASN A 561 17.00 -9.34 -19.03
C ASN A 561 17.95 -8.31 -18.41
N GLU A 562 17.68 -7.91 -17.17
CA GLU A 562 18.48 -6.95 -16.43
C GLU A 562 18.55 -7.31 -14.94
N LEU A 563 19.55 -6.76 -14.24
CA LEU A 563 19.70 -6.78 -12.80
C LEU A 563 19.79 -5.34 -12.28
N ILE A 564 18.98 -5.01 -11.27
CA ILE A 564 18.96 -3.68 -10.65
C ILE A 564 19.65 -3.73 -9.28
N LEU A 565 20.61 -2.84 -9.09
CA LEU A 565 21.36 -2.64 -7.84
C LEU A 565 21.24 -1.19 -7.36
N ASP A 566 21.45 -0.99 -6.06
CA ASP A 566 21.57 0.31 -5.41
C ASP A 566 23.03 0.76 -5.42
N THR A 567 23.25 2.05 -5.72
CA THR A 567 24.55 2.71 -5.60
C THR A 567 24.36 4.11 -5.01
N SER A 568 25.36 4.67 -4.33
CA SER A 568 25.33 6.07 -3.90
C SER A 568 26.73 6.68 -4.00
N ASN A 569 26.90 7.57 -4.99
CA ASN A 569 28.15 8.25 -5.29
C ASN A 569 29.34 7.29 -5.50
N LEU A 570 29.08 6.18 -6.22
CA LEU A 570 30.10 5.25 -6.67
C LEU A 570 30.48 5.54 -8.12
N THR A 571 31.79 5.55 -8.40
CA THR A 571 32.30 5.61 -9.77
C THR A 571 32.45 4.17 -10.28
N ILE A 572 31.58 3.75 -11.20
CA ILE A 572 31.66 2.42 -11.83
C ILE A 572 32.67 2.46 -12.97
N GLU A 573 33.69 1.60 -12.92
CA GLU A 573 34.74 1.51 -13.94
C GLU A 573 34.44 0.44 -14.99
N MET A 574 33.92 -0.72 -14.57
CA MET A 574 33.63 -1.85 -15.45
C MET A 574 32.66 -2.84 -14.78
N ILE A 575 31.84 -3.52 -15.60
CA ILE A 575 30.98 -4.63 -15.20
C ILE A 575 31.17 -5.79 -16.21
N GLU A 576 31.50 -6.98 -15.73
CA GLU A 576 31.74 -8.18 -16.56
C GLU A 576 31.12 -9.45 -15.96
N LEU A 577 30.87 -10.45 -16.80
CA LEU A 577 30.57 -11.82 -16.36
C LEU A 577 31.85 -12.56 -15.95
N GLU A 578 31.71 -13.72 -15.29
CA GLU A 578 32.85 -14.56 -14.87
C GLU A 578 33.79 -14.98 -16.02
N ASP A 579 33.28 -15.08 -17.24
CA ASP A 579 34.08 -15.41 -18.43
C ASP A 579 34.83 -14.21 -19.03
N GLY A 580 34.72 -13.02 -18.42
CA GLY A 580 35.32 -11.77 -18.88
C GLY A 580 34.49 -11.02 -19.93
N SER A 581 33.26 -11.48 -20.22
CA SER A 581 32.36 -10.76 -21.14
C SER A 581 31.84 -9.48 -20.48
N GLU A 582 32.16 -8.33 -21.07
CA GLU A 582 31.65 -7.02 -20.61
C GLU A 582 30.12 -6.92 -20.75
N LEU A 583 29.48 -6.33 -19.75
CA LEU A 583 28.05 -6.04 -19.72
C LEU A 583 27.77 -4.56 -19.89
N LYS A 584 26.69 -4.24 -20.61
CA LYS A 584 26.19 -2.86 -20.67
C LYS A 584 25.52 -2.53 -19.35
N TYR A 585 25.65 -1.29 -18.90
CA TYR A 585 24.97 -0.81 -17.70
C TYR A 585 24.58 0.66 -17.83
N LYS A 586 23.64 1.08 -17.00
CA LYS A 586 23.17 2.46 -16.87
C LYS A 586 23.13 2.83 -15.39
N VAL A 587 23.64 4.00 -15.05
CA VAL A 587 23.46 4.62 -13.72
C VAL A 587 22.51 5.79 -13.90
N ASP A 588 21.35 5.73 -13.24
CA ASP A 588 20.35 6.81 -13.28
C ASP A 588 20.77 8.00 -12.40
N GLU A 589 20.02 9.11 -12.51
CA GLU A 589 20.23 10.31 -11.71
C GLU A 589 20.20 10.00 -10.20
N HIS A 590 21.02 10.73 -9.44
CA HIS A 590 21.13 10.59 -8.00
C HIS A 590 19.91 11.21 -7.31
N LEU A 591 19.12 10.38 -6.64
CA LEU A 591 18.08 10.85 -5.73
C LEU A 591 18.67 11.10 -4.34
N THR A 592 18.46 12.31 -3.81
CA THR A 592 19.10 12.86 -2.59
C THR A 592 19.22 11.88 -1.41
N TYR A 593 18.22 11.02 -1.19
CA TYR A 593 18.20 10.08 -0.06
C TYR A 593 18.44 8.62 -0.46
N TYR A 594 18.14 8.25 -1.70
CA TYR A 594 18.14 6.85 -2.16
C TYR A 594 19.39 6.48 -2.96
N GLY A 595 20.16 7.46 -3.43
CA GLY A 595 21.27 7.23 -4.34
C GLY A 595 20.80 7.08 -5.79
N SER A 596 21.56 6.30 -6.56
CA SER A 596 21.34 6.06 -7.99
C SER A 596 21.02 4.59 -8.25
N LYS A 597 20.02 4.35 -9.11
CA LYS A 597 19.71 3.03 -9.65
C LYS A 597 20.80 2.61 -10.65
N LEU A 598 21.46 1.46 -10.41
CA LEU A 598 22.37 0.82 -11.36
C LEU A 598 21.66 -0.34 -12.05
N THR A 599 21.41 -0.21 -13.35
CA THR A 599 20.81 -1.25 -14.20
C THR A 599 21.91 -1.94 -15.01
N ILE A 600 22.08 -3.26 -14.81
CA ILE A 600 23.01 -4.12 -15.56
C ILE A 600 22.20 -4.90 -16.60
N ILE A 601 22.57 -4.83 -17.88
CA ILE A 601 21.80 -5.37 -19.00
C ILE A 601 22.48 -6.65 -19.53
N PHE A 602 21.74 -7.75 -19.58
CA PHE A 602 22.23 -9.01 -20.13
C PHE A 602 22.00 -9.10 -21.64
N ASN A 603 23.01 -9.58 -22.38
CA ASN A 603 22.91 -9.78 -23.84
C ASN A 603 21.91 -10.88 -24.25
N LYS A 604 21.54 -11.75 -23.32
CA LYS A 604 20.56 -12.82 -23.48
C LYS A 604 19.74 -12.92 -22.20
N THR A 605 18.46 -13.25 -22.32
CA THR A 605 17.60 -13.55 -21.18
C THR A 605 18.22 -14.64 -20.33
N ILE A 606 18.38 -14.37 -19.04
CA ILE A 606 18.81 -15.36 -18.06
C ILE A 606 17.56 -16.04 -17.52
N ILE A 607 17.49 -17.36 -17.66
CA ILE A 607 16.30 -18.13 -17.27
C ILE A 607 16.23 -18.31 -15.74
N SER A 608 15.03 -18.47 -15.21
CA SER A 608 14.77 -18.74 -13.79
C SER A 608 15.58 -19.95 -13.29
N GLY A 609 16.10 -19.82 -12.06
CA GLY A 609 16.88 -20.86 -11.38
C GLY A 609 18.36 -20.92 -11.77
N GLN A 610 18.85 -20.01 -12.62
CA GLN A 610 20.27 -19.92 -12.96
C GLN A 610 21.06 -19.12 -11.93
N LYS A 611 22.32 -19.51 -11.73
CA LYS A 611 23.31 -18.73 -10.97
C LYS A 611 24.23 -18.01 -11.93
N ILE A 612 24.40 -16.71 -11.69
CA ILE A 612 25.25 -15.81 -12.48
C ILE A 612 26.29 -15.23 -11.55
N LYS A 613 27.50 -15.02 -12.07
CA LYS A 613 28.55 -14.26 -11.40
C LYS A 613 28.84 -13.00 -12.17
N ILE A 614 28.77 -11.87 -11.47
CA ILE A 614 28.94 -10.53 -12.04
C ILE A 614 30.02 -9.83 -11.26
N ARG A 615 31.09 -9.42 -11.96
CA ARG A 615 32.17 -8.64 -11.39
C ARG A 615 31.95 -7.16 -11.67
N ILE A 616 32.16 -6.32 -10.67
CA ILE A 616 32.04 -4.86 -10.78
C ILE A 616 33.30 -4.22 -10.18
N LYS A 617 34.02 -3.45 -10.99
CA LYS A 617 35.12 -2.59 -10.53
C LYS A 617 34.63 -1.18 -10.33
N TYR A 618 34.94 -0.57 -9.20
CA TYR A 618 34.40 0.72 -8.82
C TYR A 618 35.28 1.45 -7.80
N LYS A 619 34.95 2.72 -7.54
CA LYS A 619 35.57 3.55 -6.49
C LYS A 619 34.51 4.26 -5.67
N THR A 620 34.72 4.36 -4.36
CA THR A 620 33.86 5.18 -3.49
C THR A 620 34.19 6.66 -3.63
N SER A 621 33.23 7.54 -3.37
CA SER A 621 33.48 8.98 -3.21
C SER A 621 34.16 9.29 -1.88
N PRO A 622 35.01 10.35 -1.79
CA PRO A 622 35.43 10.93 -0.51
C PRO A 622 34.27 11.40 0.39
N SER A 623 33.10 11.66 -0.22
CA SER A 623 31.85 12.00 0.45
C SER A 623 30.91 10.80 0.66
N ALA A 624 31.41 9.57 0.53
CA ALA A 624 30.62 8.35 0.75
C ALA A 624 29.93 8.40 2.12
N THR A 625 28.60 8.33 2.13
CA THR A 625 27.78 8.56 3.33
C THR A 625 27.96 7.48 4.40
N ALA A 626 28.43 6.31 3.98
CA ALA A 626 28.74 5.19 4.86
C ALA A 626 30.08 5.31 5.58
N LEU A 627 31.02 6.11 5.08
CA LEU A 627 32.41 6.08 5.50
C LEU A 627 32.78 7.37 6.24
N GLN A 628 33.50 7.24 7.35
CA GLN A 628 34.15 8.38 7.99
C GLN A 628 35.66 8.21 7.95
N TRP A 629 36.31 9.15 7.26
CA TRP A 629 37.77 9.28 7.18
C TRP A 629 38.24 10.31 8.21
N LEU A 630 39.09 9.88 9.12
CA LEU A 630 39.65 10.72 10.18
C LEU A 630 41.12 11.03 9.90
N GLU A 631 41.45 12.31 9.99
CA GLU A 631 42.84 12.77 10.00
C GLU A 631 43.54 12.33 11.30
N PRO A 632 44.88 12.23 11.32
CA PRO A 632 45.63 11.89 12.53
C PRO A 632 45.18 12.66 13.76
N LYS A 633 45.00 13.98 13.66
CA LYS A 633 44.57 14.85 14.77
C LYS A 633 43.20 14.54 15.38
N GLN A 634 42.35 13.76 14.69
CA GLN A 634 41.02 13.35 15.15
C GLN A 634 41.06 11.98 15.86
N THR A 635 42.21 11.31 15.86
CA THR A 635 42.43 10.02 16.52
C THR A 635 43.06 10.20 17.90
N SER A 636 42.91 9.22 18.77
CA SER A 636 43.43 9.25 20.14
C SER A 636 44.96 9.35 20.15
N GLY A 637 45.63 8.59 19.28
CA GLY A 637 47.09 8.57 19.14
C GLY A 637 47.66 9.77 18.37
N GLN A 638 46.83 10.60 17.74
CA GLN A 638 47.20 11.82 16.99
C GLN A 638 48.22 11.64 15.84
N THR A 639 48.57 10.39 15.51
CA THR A 639 49.73 10.06 14.65
C THR A 639 49.32 9.44 13.32
N TYR A 640 48.26 8.62 13.31
CA TYR A 640 47.82 7.89 12.12
C TYR A 640 46.35 8.18 11.81
N PRO A 641 45.94 8.20 10.54
CA PRO A 641 44.53 8.33 10.18
C PRO A 641 43.71 7.09 10.57
N PHE A 642 42.39 7.22 10.49
CA PHE A 642 41.45 6.13 10.79
C PHE A 642 40.29 6.14 9.79
N LEU A 643 39.78 4.96 9.44
CA LEU A 643 38.56 4.78 8.66
C LEU A 643 37.60 3.86 9.41
N PHE A 644 36.33 4.20 9.44
CA PHE A 644 35.27 3.24 9.78
C PHE A 644 34.00 3.46 8.95
N SER A 645 33.15 2.44 8.89
CA SER A 645 31.85 2.50 8.24
C SER A 645 30.65 2.48 9.20
N LYS A 646 29.49 2.93 8.72
CA LYS A 646 28.15 2.67 9.26
C LYS A 646 27.17 2.55 8.09
N CYS A 647 26.48 1.42 8.00
CA CYS A 647 25.67 1.09 6.83
C CYS A 647 24.15 1.16 7.06
N VAL A 648 23.65 0.97 8.29
CA VAL A 648 22.21 1.20 8.61
C VAL A 648 21.81 2.63 8.26
N ALA A 649 20.64 2.96 7.70
CA ALA A 649 19.70 2.04 7.08
C ALA A 649 20.23 1.53 5.73
N ILE A 650 20.62 2.46 4.87
CA ILE A 650 20.76 2.26 3.43
C ILE A 650 22.05 2.88 2.87
N HIS A 651 23.15 2.79 3.62
CA HIS A 651 24.43 3.34 3.18
C HIS A 651 25.39 2.26 2.65
N ALA A 652 25.07 0.97 2.72
CA ALA A 652 25.94 -0.06 2.12
C ALA A 652 26.14 0.18 0.61
N ARG A 653 25.13 0.73 -0.06
CA ARG A 653 25.20 1.22 -1.46
C ARG A 653 26.26 2.30 -1.71
N SER A 654 26.78 2.95 -0.68
CA SER A 654 27.89 3.92 -0.76
C SER A 654 29.27 3.27 -0.52
N ILE A 655 29.31 1.98 -0.19
CA ILE A 655 30.54 1.17 -0.09
C ILE A 655 30.67 0.23 -1.28
N MET A 656 29.58 -0.39 -1.74
CA MET A 656 29.59 -1.29 -2.90
C MET A 656 28.23 -1.29 -3.62
N PRO A 657 28.18 -1.53 -4.94
CA PRO A 657 26.93 -1.79 -5.63
C PRO A 657 26.29 -3.08 -5.08
N CYS A 658 25.07 -3.01 -4.57
CA CYS A 658 24.40 -4.15 -3.95
C CYS A 658 22.87 -4.03 -3.99
N GLN A 659 22.16 -5.09 -3.62
CA GLN A 659 20.74 -5.00 -3.29
C GLN A 659 20.64 -4.50 -1.84
N ASP A 660 20.56 -3.18 -1.66
CA ASP A 660 20.69 -2.55 -0.35
C ASP A 660 19.33 -2.49 0.37
N SER A 661 18.81 -3.69 0.62
CA SER A 661 17.55 -3.97 1.28
C SER A 661 17.74 -5.06 2.34
N PRO A 662 17.18 -4.92 3.56
CA PRO A 662 17.21 -5.97 4.58
C PRO A 662 16.57 -7.30 4.13
N ALA A 663 15.72 -7.29 3.10
CA ALA A 663 15.12 -8.49 2.53
C ALA A 663 16.14 -9.44 1.89
N VAL A 664 17.29 -8.92 1.46
CA VAL A 664 18.37 -9.71 0.85
C VAL A 664 19.43 -10.02 1.89
N LYS A 665 19.75 -11.30 2.05
CA LYS A 665 20.88 -11.75 2.88
C LYS A 665 21.90 -12.50 2.04
N PHE A 666 23.16 -12.14 2.20
CA PHE A 666 24.27 -12.78 1.51
C PHE A 666 25.38 -13.19 2.47
N THR A 667 26.10 -14.24 2.11
CA THR A 667 27.41 -14.53 2.72
C THR A 667 28.49 -13.72 2.02
N TYR A 668 29.63 -13.47 2.65
CA TYR A 668 30.71 -12.78 1.96
C TYR A 668 32.11 -13.27 2.32
N THR A 669 33.02 -13.15 1.36
CA THR A 669 34.46 -13.15 1.60
C THR A 669 35.01 -11.78 1.29
N ALA A 670 36.11 -11.40 1.94
CA ALA A 670 36.77 -10.15 1.62
C ALA A 670 38.29 -10.25 1.68
N GLU A 671 38.97 -9.53 0.81
CA GLU A 671 40.39 -9.24 0.89
C GLU A 671 40.57 -7.72 0.91
N VAL A 672 41.20 -7.21 1.97
CA VAL A 672 41.38 -5.76 2.14
C VAL A 672 42.86 -5.44 2.27
N SER A 673 43.36 -4.58 1.38
CA SER A 673 44.72 -4.05 1.44
C SER A 673 44.77 -2.70 2.14
N ALA A 674 45.63 -2.57 3.15
CA ALA A 674 45.90 -1.35 3.90
C ALA A 674 47.41 -1.21 4.21
N PRO A 675 47.91 -0.04 4.62
CA PRO A 675 49.32 0.12 4.97
C PRO A 675 49.79 -0.90 6.03
N GLU A 676 51.05 -1.31 5.97
CA GLU A 676 51.59 -2.47 6.72
C GLU A 676 51.38 -2.40 8.25
N ASN A 677 51.40 -1.22 8.85
CA ASN A 677 51.20 -1.02 10.28
C ASN A 677 49.73 -0.91 10.71
N PHE A 678 48.78 -0.98 9.78
CA PHE A 678 47.35 -0.88 10.07
C PHE A 678 46.75 -2.26 10.31
N SER A 679 45.74 -2.28 11.18
CA SER A 679 44.84 -3.41 11.39
C SER A 679 43.57 -3.16 10.58
N VAL A 680 43.16 -4.14 9.79
CA VAL A 680 41.83 -4.17 9.18
C VAL A 680 40.90 -5.04 10.02
N LEU A 681 39.69 -4.57 10.26
CA LEU A 681 38.63 -5.32 10.89
C LEU A 681 37.35 -5.19 10.05
N MET A 682 36.57 -6.25 9.98
CA MET A 682 35.27 -6.29 9.28
C MET A 682 34.25 -7.07 10.11
N SER A 683 32.98 -7.00 9.72
CA SER A 683 31.88 -7.80 10.30
C SER A 683 31.92 -9.29 9.90
N ALA A 684 33.10 -9.91 10.06
CA ALA A 684 33.43 -11.26 9.63
C ALA A 684 34.51 -11.90 10.52
N ILE A 685 34.75 -13.19 10.30
CA ILE A 685 35.89 -13.92 10.86
C ILE A 685 37.13 -13.56 10.03
N ARG A 686 38.26 -13.29 10.70
CA ARG A 686 39.54 -13.04 10.02
C ARG A 686 40.19 -14.38 9.67
N ASP A 687 40.43 -14.61 8.38
CA ASP A 687 40.95 -15.89 7.85
C ASP A 687 42.48 -15.86 7.66
N GLY A 688 43.09 -14.67 7.53
CA GLY A 688 44.53 -14.56 7.34
C GLY A 688 45.01 -13.13 7.16
N ARG A 689 46.34 -12.97 7.20
CA ARG A 689 47.02 -11.72 6.85
C ARG A 689 48.31 -12.04 6.10
N ASN A 690 48.50 -11.43 4.94
CA ASN A 690 49.69 -11.55 4.11
C ASN A 690 50.19 -10.15 3.71
N ASN A 691 51.32 -9.72 4.29
CA ASN A 691 51.84 -8.34 4.16
C ASN A 691 50.75 -7.29 4.50
N THR A 692 50.36 -6.50 3.49
CA THR A 692 49.36 -5.43 3.56
C THR A 692 47.92 -5.94 3.44
N ASN A 693 47.70 -7.20 3.05
CA ASN A 693 46.37 -7.73 2.74
C ASN A 693 45.84 -8.58 3.90
N THR A 694 44.60 -8.35 4.30
CA THR A 694 43.90 -9.14 5.33
C THR A 694 42.66 -9.78 4.72
N THR A 695 42.46 -11.07 4.95
CA THR A 695 41.32 -11.82 4.40
C THR A 695 40.28 -12.13 5.47
N PHE A 696 39.02 -12.15 5.06
CA PHE A 696 37.87 -12.35 5.93
C PHE A 696 36.82 -13.26 5.31
N ARG A 697 36.03 -13.90 6.17
CA ARG A 697 34.89 -14.72 5.77
C ARG A 697 33.72 -14.56 6.74
N GLN A 698 32.55 -14.26 6.19
CA GLN A 698 31.26 -14.26 6.87
C GLN A 698 30.41 -15.43 6.34
N PRO A 699 30.43 -16.59 7.02
CA PRO A 699 29.72 -17.78 6.55
C PRO A 699 28.22 -17.76 6.85
N VAL A 700 27.74 -16.87 7.72
CA VAL A 700 26.32 -16.72 8.03
C VAL A 700 25.74 -15.61 7.16
N PRO A 701 24.63 -15.82 6.43
CA PRO A 701 24.05 -14.77 5.58
C PRO A 701 23.63 -13.54 6.39
N ILE A 702 24.03 -12.36 5.94
CA ILE A 702 23.72 -11.06 6.56
C ILE A 702 23.07 -10.10 5.54
N PRO A 703 22.18 -9.20 5.97
CA PRO A 703 21.75 -8.07 5.15
C PRO A 703 22.89 -7.08 4.91
N SER A 704 22.79 -6.29 3.83
CA SER A 704 23.79 -5.30 3.40
C SER A 704 24.17 -4.30 4.49
N TYR A 705 23.20 -3.86 5.30
CA TYR A 705 23.42 -2.88 6.37
C TYR A 705 24.36 -3.35 7.49
N LEU A 706 24.64 -4.66 7.59
CA LEU A 706 25.57 -5.25 8.55
C LEU A 706 27.00 -5.40 7.99
N LEU A 707 27.24 -5.01 6.74
CA LEU A 707 28.61 -4.91 6.22
C LEU A 707 29.34 -3.79 6.95
N ALA A 708 30.49 -4.12 7.54
CA ALA A 708 31.31 -3.16 8.26
C ALA A 708 32.79 -3.31 7.94
N ILE A 709 33.49 -2.18 7.97
CA ILE A 709 34.94 -2.09 7.85
C ILE A 709 35.47 -1.03 8.80
N ALA A 710 36.60 -1.32 9.44
CA ALA A 710 37.41 -0.35 10.17
C ALA A 710 38.90 -0.59 9.91
N VAL A 711 39.65 0.50 9.72
CA VAL A 711 41.06 0.48 9.35
C VAL A 711 41.79 1.54 10.14
N GLY A 712 42.74 1.12 10.97
CA GLY A 712 43.51 2.01 11.84
C GLY A 712 44.64 1.25 12.55
N VAL A 713 45.45 1.97 13.32
CA VAL A 713 46.47 1.33 14.18
C VAL A 713 45.80 0.88 15.47
N LEU A 714 45.35 -0.38 15.48
CA LEU A 714 44.53 -0.96 16.55
C LEU A 714 45.26 -2.08 17.28
N GLU A 715 45.14 -2.08 18.60
CA GLU A 715 45.51 -3.19 19.49
C GLU A 715 44.29 -4.03 19.86
N SER A 716 44.53 -5.24 20.35
CA SER A 716 43.47 -6.09 20.92
C SER A 716 43.81 -6.62 22.31
N ARG A 717 42.78 -6.92 23.09
CA ARG A 717 42.85 -7.66 24.35
C ARG A 717 41.75 -8.70 24.38
N GLU A 718 42.04 -9.86 24.97
CA GLU A 718 41.07 -10.91 25.20
C GLU A 718 40.09 -10.49 26.32
N LEU A 719 38.79 -10.65 26.07
CA LEU A 719 37.73 -10.45 27.08
C LEU A 719 37.15 -11.79 27.58
N GLY A 720 37.36 -12.86 26.82
CA GLY A 720 36.84 -14.19 27.11
C GLY A 720 37.15 -15.18 25.99
N PRO A 721 36.64 -16.42 26.09
CA PRO A 721 37.06 -17.55 25.25
C PRO A 721 36.78 -17.38 23.74
N ARG A 722 35.93 -16.41 23.38
CA ARG A 722 35.49 -16.13 22.01
C ARG A 722 35.32 -14.63 21.74
N SER A 723 35.94 -13.79 22.56
CA SER A 723 35.72 -12.34 22.53
C SER A 723 37.01 -11.56 22.76
N HIS A 724 37.23 -10.57 21.90
CA HIS A 724 38.29 -9.58 22.03
C HIS A 724 37.70 -8.17 21.99
N VAL A 725 38.35 -7.23 22.66
CA VAL A 725 38.16 -5.80 22.41
C VAL A 725 39.31 -5.29 21.56
N TRP A 726 38.98 -4.44 20.59
CA TRP A 726 39.89 -3.70 19.76
C TRP A 726 39.74 -2.20 20.02
N ALA A 727 40.84 -1.47 20.05
CA ALA A 727 40.85 -0.02 20.21
C ALA A 727 42.21 0.55 19.77
N GLU A 728 42.30 1.87 19.66
CA GLU A 728 43.60 2.54 19.63
C GLU A 728 44.38 2.23 20.93
N LYS A 729 45.71 2.29 20.84
CA LYS A 729 46.61 1.95 21.95
C LYS A 729 46.29 2.73 23.23
N GLU A 730 45.92 3.99 23.09
CA GLU A 730 45.60 4.88 24.21
C GLU A 730 44.35 4.44 24.98
N GLU A 731 43.46 3.70 24.33
CA GLU A 731 42.16 3.32 24.87
C GLU A 731 42.02 1.84 25.24
N ILE A 732 42.98 1.00 24.83
CA ILE A 732 42.82 -0.45 24.90
C ILE A 732 42.68 -1.00 26.34
N GLU A 733 43.47 -0.50 27.29
CA GLU A 733 43.43 -1.00 28.67
C GLU A 733 42.14 -0.59 29.40
N ARG A 734 41.68 0.66 29.16
CA ARG A 734 40.40 1.13 29.69
C ARG A 734 39.25 0.34 29.10
N SER A 735 39.30 0.08 27.80
CA SER A 735 38.29 -0.71 27.08
C SER A 735 38.22 -2.16 27.57
N ALA A 736 39.37 -2.80 27.76
CA ALA A 736 39.44 -4.15 28.29
C ALA A 736 38.87 -4.24 29.71
N TRP A 737 39.16 -3.25 30.55
CA TRP A 737 38.61 -3.19 31.90
C TRP A 737 37.10 -2.95 31.91
N GLU A 738 36.59 -2.06 31.05
CA GLU A 738 35.17 -1.70 30.99
C GLU A 738 34.30 -2.87 30.52
N PHE A 739 34.79 -3.64 29.55
CA PHE A 739 34.03 -4.71 28.89
C PHE A 739 34.44 -6.13 29.31
N ALA A 740 35.14 -6.28 30.43
CA ALA A 740 35.61 -7.59 30.90
C ALA A 740 34.49 -8.63 31.12
N ASP A 741 33.24 -8.17 31.34
CA ASP A 741 32.09 -9.05 31.58
C ASP A 741 31.35 -9.49 30.30
N THR A 742 31.88 -9.20 29.10
CA THR A 742 31.21 -9.53 27.82
C THR A 742 30.84 -11.01 27.69
N GLU A 743 31.70 -11.96 28.08
CA GLU A 743 31.34 -13.39 28.03
C GLU A 743 30.19 -13.74 28.98
N LYS A 744 30.13 -13.11 30.16
CA LYS A 744 29.02 -13.28 31.11
C LYS A 744 27.70 -12.83 30.47
N TYR A 745 27.73 -11.72 29.74
CA TYR A 745 26.55 -11.20 29.02
C TYR A 745 26.14 -12.10 27.86
N LEU A 746 27.11 -12.63 27.09
CA LEU A 746 26.87 -13.59 26.00
C LEU A 746 26.19 -14.86 26.52
N GLN A 747 26.68 -15.44 27.61
CA GLN A 747 26.09 -16.65 28.22
C GLN A 747 24.67 -16.40 28.71
N ALA A 748 24.40 -15.24 29.31
CA ALA A 748 23.05 -14.86 29.73
C ALA A 748 22.11 -14.66 28.52
N ALA A 749 22.60 -14.08 27.43
CA ALA A 749 21.84 -13.93 26.19
C ALA A 749 21.56 -15.29 25.51
N GLU A 750 22.56 -16.18 25.43
CA GLU A 750 22.38 -17.54 24.91
C GLU A 750 21.37 -18.33 25.74
N ALA A 751 21.44 -18.18 27.07
CA ALA A 751 20.50 -18.80 27.97
C ALA A 751 19.06 -18.36 27.69
N GLN A 752 18.81 -17.14 27.20
CA GLN A 752 17.49 -16.63 26.84
C GLN A 752 17.07 -16.90 25.39
N CYS A 753 17.98 -16.71 24.43
CA CYS A 753 17.66 -16.64 23.01
C CYS A 753 17.94 -17.95 22.26
N GLY A 754 18.80 -18.81 22.79
CA GLY A 754 19.33 -20.00 22.11
C GLY A 754 20.81 -19.86 21.74
N PRO A 755 21.42 -20.86 21.08
CA PRO A 755 22.87 -20.89 20.84
C PRO A 755 23.37 -19.75 19.95
N TYR A 756 24.53 -19.18 20.28
CA TYR A 756 25.19 -18.14 19.47
C TYR A 756 25.77 -18.73 18.17
N GLN A 757 25.45 -18.14 17.01
CA GLN A 757 25.74 -18.72 15.68
C GLN A 757 26.95 -18.12 14.95
N TRP A 758 27.61 -17.10 15.50
CA TRP A 758 28.57 -16.27 14.75
C TRP A 758 30.05 -16.57 15.04
N THR A 759 30.32 -17.68 15.75
CA THR A 759 31.67 -18.13 16.16
C THR A 759 32.37 -17.24 17.20
N GLN A 760 32.54 -15.96 16.91
CA GLN A 760 33.21 -14.97 17.77
C GLN A 760 32.33 -13.75 18.01
N TYR A 761 32.55 -13.05 19.13
CA TYR A 761 31.91 -11.77 19.43
C TYR A 761 32.97 -10.78 19.89
N ASN A 762 33.46 -9.94 18.98
CA ASN A 762 34.44 -8.91 19.30
C ASN A 762 33.79 -7.53 19.45
N LEU A 763 34.44 -6.65 20.19
CA LEU A 763 34.09 -5.24 20.32
C LEU A 763 35.18 -4.39 19.66
N LEU A 764 34.79 -3.32 18.97
CA LEU A 764 35.69 -2.26 18.52
C LEU A 764 35.24 -0.94 19.15
N VAL A 765 36.09 -0.37 20.00
CA VAL A 765 35.92 1.00 20.48
C VAL A 765 36.38 1.95 19.38
N LEU A 766 35.42 2.67 18.81
CA LEU A 766 35.69 3.62 17.75
C LEU A 766 36.22 4.96 18.29
N PRO A 767 36.78 5.81 17.42
CA PRO A 767 37.04 7.20 17.76
C PRO A 767 35.77 7.97 18.17
N PRO A 768 35.89 9.08 18.91
CA PRO A 768 34.75 9.76 19.52
C PRO A 768 33.69 10.31 18.54
N SER A 769 34.01 10.45 17.25
CA SER A 769 33.07 10.91 16.23
C SER A 769 31.97 9.89 15.92
N PHE A 770 32.08 8.64 16.38
CA PHE A 770 31.06 7.62 16.17
C PHE A 770 29.70 8.06 16.73
N PRO A 771 28.64 8.10 15.89
CA PRO A 771 27.43 8.84 16.24
C PRO A 771 26.38 8.06 17.04
N TYR A 772 26.59 6.77 17.31
CA TYR A 772 25.65 5.90 18.02
C TYR A 772 26.21 5.37 19.34
N GLY A 773 25.38 4.63 20.10
CA GLY A 773 25.84 3.88 21.27
C GLY A 773 26.65 2.66 20.87
N GLY A 774 26.07 1.84 20.01
CA GLY A 774 26.73 0.72 19.36
C GLY A 774 26.20 0.49 17.96
N MET A 775 26.76 -0.52 17.29
CA MET A 775 26.27 -1.07 16.04
C MET A 775 26.59 -2.57 16.03
N GLU A 776 25.58 -3.39 15.83
CA GLU A 776 25.55 -4.84 15.98
C GLU A 776 26.23 -5.65 14.86
N ASN A 777 27.19 -5.04 14.19
CA ASN A 777 28.01 -5.63 13.13
C ASN A 777 28.46 -7.06 13.53
N PRO A 778 28.03 -8.12 12.82
CA PRO A 778 28.29 -9.50 13.20
C PRO A 778 29.79 -9.78 13.39
N CYS A 779 30.12 -10.58 14.40
CA CYS A 779 31.50 -10.88 14.81
C CYS A 779 32.33 -9.68 15.34
N LEU A 780 31.89 -8.43 15.17
CA LEU A 780 32.65 -7.22 15.51
C LEU A 780 31.73 -6.02 15.78
N THR A 781 31.10 -5.99 16.95
CA THR A 781 30.26 -4.88 17.38
C THR A 781 31.08 -3.59 17.50
N PHE A 782 30.63 -2.50 16.88
CA PHE A 782 31.22 -1.17 17.07
C PHE A 782 30.59 -0.52 18.30
N VAL A 783 31.39 0.14 19.13
CA VAL A 783 30.92 0.87 20.31
C VAL A 783 31.58 2.23 20.43
N THR A 784 30.83 3.18 20.99
CA THR A 784 31.33 4.52 21.32
C THR A 784 32.29 4.50 22.51
N PRO A 785 33.33 5.36 22.52
CA PRO A 785 34.20 5.52 23.69
C PRO A 785 33.47 6.19 24.86
N THR A 786 32.26 6.74 24.64
CA THR A 786 31.44 7.31 25.72
C THR A 786 30.91 6.27 26.72
N LEU A 787 31.04 4.97 26.41
CA LEU A 787 30.76 3.87 27.34
C LEU A 787 31.87 3.66 28.38
N LEU A 788 33.08 4.22 28.16
CA LEU A 788 34.25 4.04 29.01
C LEU A 788 34.19 4.91 30.28
N ALA A 789 33.17 4.67 31.10
CA ALA A 789 32.86 5.42 32.32
C ALA A 789 33.84 5.15 33.47
N GLY A 790 34.55 4.01 33.45
CA GLY A 790 35.48 3.59 34.50
C GLY A 790 34.80 2.89 35.68
N ASP A 791 33.54 2.49 35.53
CA ASP A 791 32.74 1.81 36.56
C ASP A 791 31.83 0.69 36.02
N ARG A 792 31.86 0.41 34.71
CA ARG A 792 31.00 -0.56 33.99
C ARG A 792 29.51 -0.25 34.03
N SER A 793 29.12 0.96 34.41
CA SER A 793 27.71 1.34 34.59
C SER A 793 26.89 1.39 33.31
N GLN A 794 27.53 1.45 32.14
CA GLN A 794 26.87 1.50 30.82
C GLN A 794 26.89 0.17 30.06
N ALA A 795 27.10 -0.95 30.76
CA ALA A 795 27.15 -2.29 30.17
C ALA A 795 25.86 -2.72 29.44
N ASN A 796 24.72 -2.07 29.70
CA ASN A 796 23.45 -2.38 29.03
C ASN A 796 23.53 -2.21 27.51
N VAL A 797 24.34 -1.25 27.02
CA VAL A 797 24.60 -1.10 25.58
C VAL A 797 25.29 -2.34 25.02
N ILE A 798 26.25 -2.92 25.74
CA ILE A 798 26.90 -4.17 25.30
C ILE A 798 25.90 -5.33 25.26
N VAL A 799 25.01 -5.41 26.25
CA VAL A 799 23.93 -6.42 26.27
C VAL A 799 22.99 -6.23 25.06
N HIS A 800 22.64 -4.99 24.73
CA HIS A 800 21.81 -4.64 23.58
C HIS A 800 22.42 -5.18 22.27
N GLU A 801 23.69 -4.85 22.01
CA GLU A 801 24.39 -5.28 20.81
C GLU A 801 24.60 -6.81 20.77
N ILE A 802 24.80 -7.46 21.92
CA ILE A 802 24.83 -8.92 22.02
C ILE A 802 23.49 -9.52 21.55
N VAL A 803 22.38 -9.00 22.05
CA VAL A 803 21.03 -9.52 21.75
C VAL A 803 20.68 -9.38 20.27
N HIS A 804 21.15 -8.33 19.60
CA HIS A 804 20.99 -8.18 18.15
C HIS A 804 21.54 -9.36 17.32
N SER A 805 22.48 -10.13 17.88
CA SER A 805 22.97 -11.38 17.28
C SER A 805 21.85 -12.39 16.97
N TRP A 806 20.69 -12.28 17.62
CA TRP A 806 19.47 -13.00 17.30
C TRP A 806 18.43 -12.09 16.62
N THR A 807 18.12 -10.94 17.22
CA THR A 807 17.04 -10.03 16.78
C THR A 807 17.60 -8.85 15.99
N GLY A 808 17.55 -8.93 14.67
CA GLY A 808 18.24 -8.02 13.75
C GLY A 808 19.14 -8.81 12.82
N ASN A 809 20.12 -9.53 13.36
CA ASN A 809 21.13 -10.23 12.55
C ASN A 809 20.61 -11.57 12.01
N LEU A 810 20.09 -12.44 12.89
CA LEU A 810 19.53 -13.74 12.48
C LEU A 810 18.09 -13.57 11.96
N VAL A 811 17.20 -12.99 12.75
CA VAL A 811 15.84 -12.64 12.33
C VAL A 811 15.81 -11.16 12.01
N THR A 812 15.66 -10.81 10.73
CA THR A 812 15.76 -9.42 10.27
C THR A 812 14.39 -8.88 9.90
N ASN A 813 14.14 -7.59 10.08
CA ASN A 813 13.00 -6.90 9.48
C ASN A 813 13.11 -6.95 7.93
N ARG A 814 12.00 -7.15 7.22
CA ARG A 814 11.99 -7.26 5.75
C ARG A 814 12.46 -5.97 5.06
N ASN A 815 12.01 -4.83 5.58
CA ASN A 815 12.42 -3.49 5.19
C ASN A 815 12.38 -2.59 6.45
N PHE A 816 12.70 -1.30 6.34
CA PHE A 816 12.76 -0.40 7.51
C PHE A 816 11.40 0.07 8.03
N GLU A 817 10.28 -0.21 7.37
CA GLU A 817 8.93 0.02 7.93
C GLU A 817 8.66 -0.89 9.13
N HIS A 818 9.26 -2.08 9.13
CA HIS A 818 9.16 -3.09 10.19
C HIS A 818 10.32 -3.04 11.19
N PHE A 819 11.03 -1.91 11.29
CA PHE A 819 12.24 -1.78 12.11
C PHE A 819 12.03 -2.11 13.60
N TRP A 820 10.80 -1.99 14.11
CA TRP A 820 10.46 -2.40 15.47
C TRP A 820 10.66 -3.90 15.75
N LEU A 821 10.60 -4.77 14.72
CA LEU A 821 10.88 -6.21 14.88
C LEU A 821 12.33 -6.49 15.25
N LYS A 822 13.23 -5.57 14.89
CA LYS A 822 14.62 -5.55 15.35
C LYS A 822 14.68 -4.91 16.73
N GLU A 823 14.39 -3.62 16.82
CA GLU A 823 14.69 -2.83 18.02
C GLU A 823 13.81 -3.14 19.22
N GLY A 824 12.50 -3.29 19.00
CA GLY A 824 11.55 -3.60 20.07
C GLY A 824 11.86 -4.94 20.73
N PHE A 825 12.18 -5.95 19.93
CA PHE A 825 12.63 -7.25 20.42
C PHE A 825 13.96 -7.17 21.14
N THR A 826 14.94 -6.44 20.59
CA THR A 826 16.24 -6.29 21.23
C THR A 826 16.13 -5.62 22.58
N VAL A 827 15.41 -4.50 22.71
CA VAL A 827 15.20 -3.83 24.01
C VAL A 827 14.42 -4.72 24.98
N PHE A 828 13.40 -5.45 24.50
CA PHE A 828 12.66 -6.40 25.34
C PHE A 828 13.58 -7.48 25.92
N LEU A 829 14.43 -8.08 25.10
CA LEU A 829 15.36 -9.13 25.52
C LEU A 829 16.56 -8.58 26.31
N GLU A 830 17.09 -7.41 25.96
CA GLU A 830 18.16 -6.70 26.69
C GLU A 830 17.78 -6.55 28.16
N ARG A 831 16.56 -6.06 28.43
CA ARG A 831 16.03 -5.89 29.78
C ARG A 831 15.93 -7.21 30.55
N LYS A 832 15.59 -8.30 29.86
CA LYS A 832 15.50 -9.64 30.47
C LYS A 832 16.88 -10.25 30.73
N VAL A 833 17.82 -10.09 29.81
CA VAL A 833 19.21 -10.52 29.97
C VAL A 833 19.86 -9.73 31.10
N GLY A 834 19.73 -8.41 31.12
CA GLY A 834 20.22 -7.54 32.18
C GLY A 834 19.69 -7.94 33.56
N ALA A 835 18.38 -8.19 33.67
CA ALA A 835 17.76 -8.66 34.91
C ALA A 835 18.28 -10.05 35.33
N SER A 836 18.54 -10.96 34.39
CA SER A 836 19.03 -12.31 34.70
C SER A 836 20.44 -12.34 35.31
N LEU A 837 21.19 -11.24 35.18
CA LEU A 837 22.53 -11.09 35.77
C LEU A 837 22.48 -10.72 37.26
N ILE A 838 21.30 -10.38 37.78
CA ILE A 838 21.05 -10.06 39.19
C ILE A 838 20.60 -11.34 39.91
N SER A 839 21.30 -11.70 40.98
CA SER A 839 21.06 -12.97 41.68
C SER A 839 19.76 -12.98 42.50
N ASP A 840 19.39 -11.85 43.11
CA ASP A 840 18.13 -11.72 43.81
C ASP A 840 16.98 -11.54 42.81
N LYS A 841 16.00 -12.45 42.86
CA LYS A 841 14.89 -12.47 41.88
C LYS A 841 13.96 -11.27 41.99
N ASP A 842 13.77 -10.73 43.19
CA ASP A 842 12.89 -9.58 43.38
C ASP A 842 13.57 -8.29 42.91
N GLU A 843 14.87 -8.13 43.20
CA GLU A 843 15.70 -7.06 42.67
C GLU A 843 15.84 -7.13 41.14
N ALA A 844 16.03 -8.33 40.57
CA ALA A 844 16.04 -8.55 39.13
C ALA A 844 14.75 -8.05 38.46
N ARG A 845 13.58 -8.42 39.02
CA ARG A 845 12.27 -7.96 38.55
C ARG A 845 12.14 -6.45 38.65
N LYS A 846 12.47 -5.86 39.81
CA LYS A 846 12.43 -4.41 40.03
C LYS A 846 13.33 -3.65 39.07
N SER A 847 14.53 -4.18 38.79
CA SER A 847 15.47 -3.61 37.83
C SER A 847 14.92 -3.66 36.40
N ARG A 848 14.32 -4.78 35.96
CA ARG A 848 13.67 -4.90 34.64
C ARG A 848 12.55 -3.86 34.47
N ASP A 849 11.67 -3.77 35.47
CA ASP A 849 10.54 -2.86 35.48
C ASP A 849 10.99 -1.40 35.52
N PHE A 850 12.01 -1.10 36.32
CA PHE A 850 12.61 0.24 36.38
C PHE A 850 13.19 0.67 35.03
N ASN A 851 13.95 -0.20 34.35
CA ASN A 851 14.47 0.10 33.01
C ASN A 851 13.35 0.28 31.98
N SER A 852 12.23 -0.44 32.12
CA SER A 852 11.04 -0.27 31.26
C SER A 852 10.36 1.08 31.51
N LEU A 853 10.31 1.53 32.77
CA LEU A 853 9.79 2.86 33.13
C LEU A 853 10.69 3.99 32.60
N LEU A 854 12.01 3.82 32.59
CA LEU A 854 12.94 4.77 31.95
C LEU A 854 12.69 4.85 30.44
N GLY A 855 12.48 3.71 29.80
CA GLY A 855 12.13 3.65 28.39
C GLY A 855 10.81 4.35 28.08
N LEU A 856 9.79 4.15 28.91
CA LEU A 856 8.51 4.84 28.78
C LEU A 856 8.64 6.36 28.93
N GLN A 857 9.52 6.83 29.82
CA GLN A 857 9.84 8.26 29.95
C GLN A 857 10.47 8.78 28.64
N GLN A 858 11.47 8.08 28.09
CA GLN A 858 12.12 8.48 26.83
C GLN A 858 11.16 8.44 25.62
N LEU A 859 10.24 7.47 25.58
CA LEU A 859 9.19 7.40 24.57
C LEU A 859 8.24 8.61 24.66
N THR A 860 7.85 8.97 25.88
CA THR A 860 6.98 10.14 26.14
C THR A 860 7.66 11.43 25.68
N GLU A 861 8.94 11.62 26.02
CA GLU A 861 9.75 12.76 25.56
C GLU A 861 9.81 12.80 24.03
N THR A 862 10.11 11.68 23.39
CA THR A 862 10.23 11.59 21.92
C THR A 862 8.91 11.92 21.23
N ILE A 863 7.78 11.43 21.75
CA ILE A 863 6.45 11.72 21.19
C ILE A 863 6.05 13.19 21.41
N ASN A 864 6.42 13.78 22.54
CA ASN A 864 6.19 15.21 22.78
C ASN A 864 7.02 16.09 21.83
N ASP A 865 8.28 15.72 21.58
CA ASP A 865 9.18 16.42 20.65
C ASP A 865 8.70 16.33 19.19
N LEU A 866 8.20 15.16 18.76
CA LEU A 866 7.73 14.93 17.38
C LEU A 866 6.28 15.39 17.13
N GLY A 867 5.46 15.42 18.19
CA GLY A 867 4.01 15.60 18.12
C GLY A 867 3.26 14.26 18.14
N ALA A 868 2.17 14.19 18.92
CA ALA A 868 1.41 12.95 19.14
C ALA A 868 0.74 12.40 17.87
N ASP A 869 0.40 13.26 16.90
CA ASP A 869 -0.25 12.87 15.64
C ASP A 869 0.77 12.62 14.51
N ASN A 870 2.07 12.75 14.79
CA ASN A 870 3.11 12.59 13.78
C ASN A 870 3.21 11.11 13.33
N PRO A 871 3.10 10.79 12.02
CA PRO A 871 3.20 9.42 11.52
C PRO A 871 4.49 8.68 11.93
N LEU A 872 5.60 9.39 12.17
CA LEU A 872 6.86 8.80 12.65
C LEU A 872 6.79 8.25 14.09
N THR A 873 5.64 8.39 14.76
CA THR A 873 5.35 7.80 16.07
C THR A 873 4.51 6.50 15.99
N GLN A 874 4.16 6.05 14.77
CA GLN A 874 3.62 4.72 14.53
C GLN A 874 4.69 3.65 14.78
N LEU A 875 4.25 2.40 15.03
CA LEU A 875 5.18 1.29 15.26
C LEU A 875 5.60 0.62 13.94
N VAL A 876 4.65 0.49 13.00
CA VAL A 876 4.88 0.15 11.60
C VAL A 876 4.71 1.43 10.79
N LEU A 877 5.81 1.89 10.21
CA LEU A 877 5.84 3.16 9.46
C LEU A 877 5.36 2.94 8.02
N ASN A 878 4.99 4.04 7.35
CA ASN A 878 4.99 4.12 5.90
C ASN A 878 6.18 5.00 5.49
N LEU A 879 7.16 4.42 4.80
CA LEU A 879 8.38 5.13 4.41
C LEU A 879 8.33 5.69 2.99
N SER A 880 7.18 5.60 2.31
CA SER A 880 6.99 6.21 1.00
C SER A 880 7.24 7.71 1.09
N SER A 881 8.25 8.19 0.34
CA SER A 881 8.65 9.61 0.31
C SER A 881 9.21 10.18 1.62
N VAL A 882 9.62 9.32 2.57
CA VAL A 882 10.27 9.71 3.82
C VAL A 882 11.76 9.39 3.72
N ASN A 883 12.64 10.33 4.09
CA ASN A 883 14.07 10.03 4.23
C ASN A 883 14.24 8.91 5.28
N PRO A 884 14.82 7.75 4.96
CA PRO A 884 14.98 6.67 5.92
C PRO A 884 15.73 7.09 7.20
N ASP A 885 16.69 8.04 7.12
CA ASP A 885 17.39 8.54 8.31
C ASP A 885 16.49 9.37 9.24
N ASP A 886 15.40 9.97 8.74
CA ASP A 886 14.41 10.69 9.56
C ASP A 886 13.46 9.75 10.32
N ALA A 887 13.34 8.49 9.89
CA ALA A 887 12.48 7.49 10.52
C ALA A 887 13.05 6.94 11.85
N PHE A 888 14.35 7.15 12.10
CA PHE A 888 15.01 6.67 13.31
C PHE A 888 14.69 7.56 14.51
N SER A 889 14.05 6.95 15.50
CA SER A 889 13.76 7.58 16.79
C SER A 889 13.73 6.52 17.90
N THR A 890 13.42 6.94 19.13
CA THR A 890 13.18 6.04 20.27
C THR A 890 11.92 5.18 20.10
N VAL A 891 11.00 5.56 19.21
CA VAL A 891 9.68 4.91 19.06
C VAL A 891 9.78 3.40 18.77
N PRO A 892 10.47 2.92 17.72
CA PRO A 892 10.55 1.48 17.43
C PRO A 892 11.18 0.65 18.56
N TYR A 893 12.09 1.24 19.33
CA TYR A 893 12.74 0.62 20.49
C TYR A 893 11.74 0.45 21.64
N GLU A 894 11.16 1.56 22.09
CA GLU A 894 10.40 1.60 23.34
C GLU A 894 8.94 1.21 23.17
N LYS A 895 8.27 1.69 22.11
CA LYS A 895 6.88 1.28 21.80
C LYS A 895 6.84 -0.20 21.42
N GLY A 896 7.85 -0.70 20.70
CA GLY A 896 8.00 -2.12 20.37
C GLY A 896 8.27 -3.00 21.60
N SER A 897 9.21 -2.63 22.46
CA SER A 897 9.50 -3.37 23.70
C SER A 897 8.29 -3.41 24.64
N LEU A 898 7.58 -2.28 24.76
CA LEU A 898 6.37 -2.17 25.57
C LEU A 898 5.24 -3.03 25.00
N PHE A 899 5.08 -3.08 23.67
CA PHE A 899 4.12 -3.96 23.03
C PHE A 899 4.39 -5.45 23.34
N LEU A 900 5.66 -5.88 23.25
CA LEU A 900 6.06 -7.24 23.62
C LEU A 900 5.83 -7.53 25.11
N ARG A 901 6.03 -6.55 26.00
CA ARG A 901 5.70 -6.66 27.42
C ARG A 901 4.21 -6.84 27.65
N VAL A 902 3.36 -6.12 26.92
CA VAL A 902 1.89 -6.29 26.97
C VAL A 902 1.50 -7.70 26.52
N LEU A 903 2.06 -8.18 25.40
CA LEU A 903 1.81 -9.54 24.93
C LEU A 903 2.28 -10.59 25.95
N GLU A 904 3.44 -10.41 26.58
CA GLU A 904 3.93 -11.29 27.64
C GLU A 904 2.94 -11.37 28.83
N ASP A 905 2.42 -10.24 29.30
CA ASP A 905 1.43 -10.20 30.39
C ASP A 905 0.13 -10.91 30.00
N LEU A 906 -0.39 -10.60 28.81
CA LEU A 906 -1.65 -11.10 28.30
C LEU A 906 -1.63 -12.62 28.06
N LEU A 907 -0.50 -13.16 27.60
CA LEU A 907 -0.38 -14.57 27.22
C LEU A 907 -0.04 -15.51 28.40
N GLY A 908 0.04 -14.97 29.61
CA GLY A 908 0.23 -15.73 30.85
C GLY A 908 1.63 -15.65 31.46
N GLY A 909 2.40 -14.61 31.10
CA GLY A 909 3.66 -14.26 31.75
C GLY A 909 4.92 -14.79 31.06
N PRO A 910 6.11 -14.47 31.63
CA PRO A 910 7.41 -14.71 31.00
C PRO A 910 7.66 -16.18 30.67
N ASP A 911 7.29 -17.12 31.55
CA ASP A 911 7.55 -18.56 31.34
C ASP A 911 6.88 -19.14 30.08
N ILE A 912 5.73 -18.57 29.68
CA ILE A 912 5.00 -18.97 28.48
C ILE A 912 5.55 -18.22 27.27
N PHE A 913 5.69 -16.90 27.40
CA PHE A 913 6.10 -16.04 26.29
C PHE A 913 7.56 -16.29 25.87
N ASP A 914 8.47 -16.64 26.79
CA ASP A 914 9.86 -16.97 26.47
C ASP A 914 9.99 -18.21 25.59
N LYS A 915 9.09 -19.19 25.75
CA LYS A 915 9.04 -20.35 24.86
C LYS A 915 8.61 -19.93 23.45
N PHE A 916 7.62 -19.06 23.34
CA PHE A 916 7.23 -18.46 22.06
C PHE A 916 8.38 -17.69 21.43
N VAL A 917 9.06 -16.80 22.17
CA VAL A 917 10.17 -15.99 21.64
C VAL A 917 11.29 -16.89 21.11
N ARG A 918 11.70 -17.93 21.84
CA ARG A 918 12.68 -18.91 21.33
C ARG A 918 12.19 -19.65 20.08
N SER A 919 10.91 -20.01 20.05
CA SER A 919 10.30 -20.66 18.89
C SER A 919 10.29 -19.73 17.67
N TYR A 920 10.00 -18.44 17.87
CA TYR A 920 10.06 -17.39 16.85
C TYR A 920 11.47 -17.20 16.29
N LEU A 921 12.46 -17.06 17.18
CA LEU A 921 13.86 -16.93 16.78
C LEU A 921 14.34 -18.16 16.01
N ASN A 922 13.98 -19.38 16.45
CA ASN A 922 14.34 -20.61 15.75
C ASN A 922 13.64 -20.78 14.40
N LYS A 923 12.37 -20.38 14.27
CA LYS A 923 11.60 -20.49 13.02
C LYS A 923 12.15 -19.56 11.93
N TYR A 924 12.46 -18.33 12.29
CA TYR A 924 12.84 -17.28 11.35
C TYR A 924 14.35 -17.00 11.30
N GLN A 925 15.18 -17.81 11.97
CA GLN A 925 16.63 -17.66 11.88
C GLN A 925 17.09 -17.65 10.42
N ARG A 926 17.97 -16.68 10.10
CA ARG A 926 18.51 -16.41 8.75
C ARG A 926 17.48 -15.98 7.71
N GLN A 927 16.30 -15.50 8.14
CA GLN A 927 15.27 -14.94 7.27
C GLN A 927 15.04 -13.46 7.58
N SER A 928 14.35 -12.79 6.66
CA SER A 928 13.86 -11.42 6.84
C SER A 928 12.33 -11.45 6.78
N ILE A 929 11.66 -10.81 7.75
CA ILE A 929 10.21 -10.93 7.95
C ILE A 929 9.53 -9.57 8.16
N ASP A 930 8.25 -9.51 7.82
CA ASP A 930 7.38 -8.37 8.13
C ASP A 930 6.54 -8.58 9.41
N THR A 931 5.82 -7.54 9.81
CA THR A 931 4.96 -7.55 11.01
C THR A 931 3.84 -8.60 10.92
N GLU A 932 3.26 -8.81 9.75
CA GLU A 932 2.16 -9.76 9.56
C GLU A 932 2.63 -11.20 9.66
N GLN A 933 3.85 -11.51 9.22
CA GLN A 933 4.48 -12.81 9.44
C GLN A 933 4.72 -13.08 10.94
N PHE A 934 5.20 -12.08 11.69
CA PHE A 934 5.31 -12.17 13.15
C PHE A 934 3.96 -12.46 13.81
N LYS A 935 2.94 -11.64 13.50
CA LYS A 935 1.58 -11.77 14.03
C LYS A 935 0.99 -13.13 13.68
N SER A 936 1.04 -13.54 12.42
CA SER A 936 0.57 -14.84 11.95
C SER A 936 1.22 -15.99 12.71
N TYR A 937 2.52 -15.92 12.97
CA TYR A 937 3.19 -16.96 13.74
C TYR A 937 2.80 -16.98 15.22
N LEU A 938 2.58 -15.81 15.82
CA LEU A 938 2.07 -15.71 17.18
C LEU A 938 0.72 -16.44 17.32
N PHE A 939 -0.22 -16.17 16.41
CA PHE A 939 -1.50 -16.88 16.36
C PHE A 939 -1.32 -18.39 16.11
N GLN A 940 -0.44 -18.76 15.17
CA GLN A 940 -0.16 -20.17 14.88
C GLN A 940 0.39 -20.91 16.11
N TYR A 941 1.30 -20.30 16.86
CA TYR A 941 1.96 -20.93 18.01
C TYR A 941 1.00 -21.19 19.17
N PHE A 942 -0.01 -20.33 19.35
CA PHE A 942 -1.00 -20.44 20.43
C PHE A 942 -2.33 -21.09 19.99
N ASN A 943 -2.41 -21.65 18.78
CA ASN A 943 -3.65 -22.17 18.19
C ASN A 943 -4.34 -23.27 19.01
N ASP A 944 -3.58 -24.08 19.72
CA ASP A 944 -4.08 -25.20 20.54
C ASP A 944 -4.67 -24.74 21.89
N SER A 945 -4.65 -23.42 22.18
CA SER A 945 -5.19 -22.85 23.40
C SER A 945 -6.25 -21.79 23.12
N SER A 946 -7.50 -22.16 23.38
CA SER A 946 -8.66 -21.28 23.21
C SER A 946 -8.57 -20.00 24.03
N ASP A 947 -7.94 -20.04 25.21
CA ASP A 947 -7.80 -18.86 26.07
C ASP A 947 -6.79 -17.85 25.49
N GLN A 948 -5.62 -18.32 25.02
CA GLN A 948 -4.62 -17.42 24.42
C GLN A 948 -5.09 -16.88 23.07
N ILE A 949 -5.78 -17.68 22.25
CA ILE A 949 -6.39 -17.19 21.00
C ILE A 949 -7.45 -16.12 21.27
N ARG A 950 -8.32 -16.31 22.27
CA ARG A 950 -9.29 -15.27 22.66
C ARG A 950 -8.57 -13.98 23.03
N VAL A 951 -7.53 -14.07 23.86
CA VAL A 951 -6.74 -12.90 24.27
C VAL A 951 -6.06 -12.22 23.09
N LEU A 952 -5.51 -12.96 22.13
CA LEU A 952 -4.89 -12.39 20.92
C LEU A 952 -5.91 -11.70 20.00
N ASN A 953 -7.14 -12.21 19.94
CA ASN A 953 -8.23 -11.56 19.19
C ASN A 953 -8.69 -10.25 19.86
N ASP A 954 -8.55 -10.12 21.18
CA ASP A 954 -8.92 -8.92 21.94
C ASP A 954 -7.82 -7.83 21.90
N VAL A 955 -6.63 -8.12 21.36
CA VAL A 955 -5.57 -7.12 21.17
C VAL A 955 -5.96 -6.13 20.07
N GLU A 956 -5.89 -4.83 20.37
CA GLU A 956 -6.11 -3.75 19.40
C GLU A 956 -4.92 -3.59 18.42
N TRP A 957 -4.71 -4.56 17.53
CA TRP A 957 -3.56 -4.61 16.61
C TRP A 957 -3.39 -3.32 15.80
N GLU A 958 -4.47 -2.78 15.23
CA GLU A 958 -4.42 -1.53 14.46
C GLU A 958 -3.93 -0.34 15.28
N THR A 959 -4.37 -0.24 16.53
CA THR A 959 -3.94 0.85 17.43
C THR A 959 -2.45 0.72 17.76
N TRP A 960 -1.99 -0.48 18.05
CA TRP A 960 -0.58 -0.73 18.36
C TRP A 960 0.36 -0.48 17.19
N LEU A 961 -0.01 -1.01 16.03
CA LEU A 961 0.86 -1.04 14.85
C LEU A 961 0.81 0.28 14.07
N HIS A 962 -0.38 0.84 13.87
CA HIS A 962 -0.62 1.88 12.86
C HIS A 962 -1.16 3.21 13.42
N LYS A 963 -1.46 3.34 14.72
CA LYS A 963 -1.82 4.65 15.30
C LYS A 963 -0.59 5.40 15.84
N PRO A 964 -0.46 6.71 15.53
CA PRO A 964 0.58 7.55 16.10
C PRO A 964 0.34 7.79 17.60
N GLY A 965 1.34 8.33 18.27
CA GLY A 965 1.27 8.72 19.68
C GLY A 965 1.55 7.58 20.66
N MET A 966 1.19 7.83 21.92
CA MET A 966 1.44 6.90 23.03
C MET A 966 0.66 5.58 22.85
N PRO A 967 1.21 4.45 23.31
CA PRO A 967 0.51 3.16 23.23
C PRO A 967 -0.81 3.17 24.02
N PRO A 968 -1.82 2.38 23.60
CA PRO A 968 -3.15 2.39 24.23
C PRO A 968 -3.15 1.79 25.64
N VAL A 969 -2.19 0.92 25.94
CA VAL A 969 -2.06 0.26 27.24
C VAL A 969 -0.63 0.40 27.73
N ILE A 970 -0.47 0.87 28.97
CA ILE A 970 0.81 0.89 29.68
C ILE A 970 0.78 -0.24 30.73
N PRO A 971 1.70 -1.22 30.66
CA PRO A 971 1.78 -2.29 31.65
C PRO A 971 1.94 -1.78 33.08
N LYS A 972 1.54 -2.61 34.05
CA LYS A 972 1.83 -2.34 35.46
C LYS A 972 3.27 -2.73 35.77
N TYR A 973 4.06 -1.75 36.19
CA TYR A 973 5.46 -1.93 36.59
C TYR A 973 5.62 -1.75 38.10
N ASP A 974 6.61 -2.42 38.70
CA ASP A 974 7.10 -2.04 40.03
C ASP A 974 7.67 -0.61 39.99
N THR A 975 7.26 0.22 40.95
CA THR A 975 7.64 1.64 41.02
C THR A 975 8.54 1.97 42.21
N SER A 976 9.04 0.96 42.93
CA SER A 976 9.78 1.14 44.19
C SER A 976 11.05 1.96 43.98
N MET A 977 11.81 1.67 42.91
CA MET A 977 13.03 2.39 42.56
C MET A 977 12.73 3.84 42.12
N THR A 978 11.67 4.07 41.35
CA THR A 978 11.23 5.41 40.93
C THR A 978 10.69 6.22 42.12
N LYS A 979 10.04 5.60 43.11
CA LYS A 979 9.60 6.27 44.34
C LYS A 979 10.78 6.81 45.15
N ALA A 980 11.88 6.05 45.24
CA ALA A 980 13.10 6.52 45.88
C ALA A 980 13.65 7.79 45.19
N VAL A 981 13.69 7.79 43.85
CA VAL A 981 14.08 8.97 43.05
C VAL A 981 13.15 10.16 43.32
N LYS A 982 11.82 9.94 43.31
CA LYS A 982 10.83 11.00 43.58
C LYS A 982 10.98 11.61 44.98
N ASN A 983 11.33 10.83 45.99
CA ASN A 983 11.57 11.36 47.34
C ASN A 983 12.77 12.31 47.38
N VAL A 984 13.86 11.97 46.68
CA VAL A 984 15.02 12.84 46.56
C VAL A 984 14.67 14.09 45.74
N LEU A 985 13.90 13.95 44.66
CA LEU A 985 13.41 15.08 43.86
C LEU A 985 12.58 16.08 44.69
N LEU A 986 11.68 15.57 45.54
CA LEU A 986 10.90 16.41 46.46
C LEU A 986 11.81 17.19 47.41
N LYS A 987 12.85 16.54 47.96
CA LYS A 987 13.84 17.19 48.82
C LYS A 987 14.62 18.27 48.07
N ILE A 988 15.05 17.98 46.84
CA ILE A 988 15.69 18.98 45.97
C ILE A 988 14.75 20.17 45.78
N ASN A 989 13.46 19.98 45.54
CA ASN A 989 12.54 21.08 45.25
C ASN A 989 12.17 21.96 46.48
N LEU A 990 12.62 21.62 47.69
CA LEU A 990 12.53 22.51 48.85
C LEU A 990 13.52 23.69 48.73
N ASN A 991 13.25 24.80 49.42
CA ASN A 991 14.12 25.99 49.42
C ASN A 991 15.36 25.85 50.33
N ASP A 992 15.47 24.78 51.10
CA ASP A 992 16.59 24.54 52.02
C ASP A 992 17.71 23.72 51.37
N THR A 993 18.66 24.42 50.73
CA THR A 993 19.82 23.82 50.07
C THR A 993 20.85 23.26 51.06
N ALA A 994 20.83 23.67 52.32
CA ALA A 994 21.77 23.18 53.35
C ALA A 994 21.49 21.72 53.75
N SER A 995 20.36 21.15 53.30
CA SER A 995 19.94 19.79 53.62
C SER A 995 20.43 18.73 52.61
N LEU A 996 20.98 19.11 51.45
CA LEU A 996 21.39 18.16 50.40
C LEU A 996 22.73 17.50 50.76
N ASP A 997 22.77 16.16 50.75
CA ASP A 997 23.94 15.37 51.15
C ASP A 997 24.11 14.15 50.23
N TYR A 998 25.34 13.72 49.98
CA TYR A 998 25.62 12.52 49.18
C TYR A 998 24.90 11.25 49.67
N ASN A 999 24.59 11.16 50.98
CA ASN A 999 23.81 10.07 51.57
C ASN A 999 22.40 9.94 50.99
N ASP A 1000 21.85 11.00 50.39
CA ASP A 1000 20.55 10.96 49.71
C ASP A 1000 20.57 10.04 48.47
N VAL A 1001 21.74 9.92 47.84
CA VAL A 1001 21.91 9.25 46.54
C VAL A 1001 22.96 8.13 46.55
N ILE A 1002 23.66 7.89 47.68
CA ILE A 1002 24.71 6.86 47.78
C ILE A 1002 24.23 5.44 47.45
N SER A 1003 22.94 5.17 47.69
CA SER A 1003 22.30 3.88 47.41
C SER A 1003 21.71 3.78 46.00
N PHE A 1004 21.74 4.87 45.22
CA PHE A 1004 21.16 4.88 43.89
C PHE A 1004 22.05 4.09 42.92
N SER A 1005 21.41 3.25 42.11
CA SER A 1005 22.08 2.72 40.93
C SER A 1005 22.40 3.86 39.95
N PRO A 1006 23.35 3.67 39.01
CA PRO A 1006 23.60 4.64 37.95
C PRO A 1006 22.33 5.02 37.17
N HIS A 1007 21.42 4.06 36.95
CA HIS A 1007 20.13 4.29 36.29
C HIS A 1007 19.17 5.14 37.13
N GLN A 1008 19.17 5.00 38.47
CA GLN A 1008 18.40 5.89 39.35
C GLN A 1008 18.97 7.31 39.37
N MET A 1009 20.30 7.46 39.31
CA MET A 1009 20.92 8.77 39.15
C MET A 1009 20.56 9.41 37.80
N ILE A 1010 20.60 8.64 36.72
CA ILE A 1010 20.16 9.06 35.38
C ILE A 1010 18.69 9.52 35.41
N ASN A 1011 17.81 8.76 36.06
CA ASN A 1011 16.39 9.11 36.20
C ASN A 1011 16.18 10.40 37.00
N LEU A 1012 16.91 10.56 38.11
CA LEU A 1012 16.86 11.78 38.92
C LEU A 1012 17.24 13.01 38.08
N LEU A 1013 18.36 12.92 37.35
CA LEU A 1013 18.83 14.03 36.52
C LEU A 1013 17.90 14.30 35.33
N GLN A 1014 17.29 13.27 34.74
CA GLN A 1014 16.28 13.48 33.69
C GLN A 1014 15.08 14.26 34.24
N HIS A 1015 14.57 13.90 35.41
CA HIS A 1015 13.50 14.69 36.05
C HIS A 1015 13.90 16.14 36.33
N LEU A 1016 15.18 16.42 36.60
CA LEU A 1016 15.68 17.79 36.75
C LEU A 1016 15.78 18.53 35.40
N VAL A 1017 16.05 17.83 34.29
CA VAL A 1017 16.01 18.40 32.93
C VAL A 1017 14.58 18.79 32.54
N ASP A 1018 13.61 17.94 32.90
CA ASP A 1018 12.20 18.06 32.50
C ASP A 1018 11.41 19.13 33.30
N GLN A 1019 11.95 19.62 34.42
CA GLN A 1019 11.32 20.66 35.23
C GLN A 1019 11.87 22.07 34.95
N ASP A 1020 11.31 23.08 35.61
CA ASP A 1020 11.77 24.46 35.52
C ASP A 1020 13.23 24.62 35.97
N ALA A 1021 13.93 25.57 35.34
CA ALA A 1021 15.31 25.90 35.65
C ALA A 1021 15.53 26.17 37.14
N LEU A 1022 16.57 25.57 37.70
CA LEU A 1022 16.92 25.75 39.11
C LEU A 1022 17.79 27.01 39.30
N PRO A 1023 17.67 27.71 40.45
CA PRO A 1023 18.59 28.81 40.78
C PRO A 1023 20.07 28.37 40.78
N LEU A 1024 20.96 29.22 40.28
CA LEU A 1024 22.38 28.87 40.11
C LEU A 1024 23.09 28.41 41.39
N ASP A 1025 22.82 29.04 42.54
CA ASP A 1025 23.44 28.64 43.82
C ASP A 1025 22.98 27.25 44.28
N LYS A 1026 21.72 26.91 43.98
CA LYS A 1026 21.16 25.59 44.25
C LYS A 1026 21.76 24.53 43.33
N LEU A 1027 22.00 24.87 42.06
CA LEU A 1027 22.74 23.99 41.14
C LEU A 1027 24.16 23.72 41.61
N ARG A 1028 24.92 24.75 42.00
CA ARG A 1028 26.28 24.57 42.52
C ARG A 1028 26.29 23.61 43.71
N THR A 1029 25.40 23.85 44.67
CA THR A 1029 25.24 22.99 45.85
C THR A 1029 24.89 21.55 45.47
N LEU A 1030 23.92 21.35 44.57
CA LEU A 1030 23.49 20.03 44.11
C LEU A 1030 24.60 19.28 43.36
N GLY A 1031 25.31 19.99 42.48
CA GLY A 1031 26.39 19.45 41.67
C GLY A 1031 27.51 18.87 42.52
N GLU A 1032 27.90 19.59 43.58
CA GLU A 1032 28.90 19.16 44.57
C GLU A 1032 28.37 18.07 45.49
N ALA A 1033 27.20 18.26 46.11
CA ALA A 1033 26.64 17.33 47.10
C ALA A 1033 26.39 15.93 46.52
N TYR A 1034 25.84 15.85 45.30
CA TYR A 1034 25.57 14.58 44.63
C TYR A 1034 26.70 14.11 43.70
N ARG A 1035 27.80 14.87 43.63
CA ARG A 1035 29.00 14.55 42.83
C ARG A 1035 28.73 14.38 41.33
N VAL A 1036 27.69 15.02 40.81
CA VAL A 1036 27.32 14.94 39.39
C VAL A 1036 28.13 15.92 38.53
N SER A 1037 28.67 16.99 39.11
CA SER A 1037 29.47 18.01 38.40
C SER A 1037 30.85 17.54 37.97
N THR A 1038 31.34 16.41 38.50
CA THR A 1038 32.66 15.83 38.22
C THR A 1038 32.57 14.38 37.76
N SER A 1039 31.37 13.90 37.43
CA SER A 1039 31.16 12.52 37.01
C SER A 1039 31.84 12.22 35.67
N LYS A 1040 32.50 11.07 35.58
CA LYS A 1040 33.07 10.54 34.34
C LYS A 1040 32.07 9.74 33.51
N ASN A 1041 30.92 9.40 34.10
CA ASN A 1041 29.85 8.73 33.38
C ASN A 1041 29.18 9.73 32.44
N THR A 1042 29.28 9.47 31.13
CA THR A 1042 28.79 10.38 30.10
C THR A 1042 27.28 10.63 30.18
N GLU A 1043 26.46 9.64 30.56
CA GLU A 1043 25.00 9.81 30.74
C GLU A 1043 24.65 10.79 31.85
N ILE A 1044 25.46 10.82 32.92
CA ILE A 1044 25.33 11.76 34.05
C ILE A 1044 25.84 13.15 33.63
N ALA A 1045 27.04 13.21 33.05
CA ALA A 1045 27.66 14.47 32.65
C ALA A 1045 26.80 15.23 31.62
N TYR A 1046 26.28 14.53 30.61
CA TYR A 1046 25.38 15.10 29.60
C TYR A 1046 24.12 15.73 30.23
N ARG A 1047 23.40 15.01 31.11
CA ARG A 1047 22.20 15.55 31.77
C ARG A 1047 22.52 16.71 32.69
N TRP A 1048 23.64 16.61 33.41
CA TRP A 1048 24.13 17.71 34.23
C TRP A 1048 24.38 18.98 33.40
N LEU A 1049 25.05 18.86 32.26
CA LEU A 1049 25.26 19.99 31.34
C LEU A 1049 23.95 20.57 30.81
N ARG A 1050 22.98 19.72 30.45
CA ARG A 1050 21.64 20.19 30.03
C ARG A 1050 20.95 21.01 31.13
N ILE A 1051 20.97 20.54 32.38
CA ILE A 1051 20.41 21.27 33.53
C ILE A 1051 21.10 22.65 33.67
N CYS A 1052 22.42 22.70 33.56
CA CYS A 1052 23.19 23.94 33.63
C CYS A 1052 22.86 24.91 32.48
N ILE A 1053 22.75 24.42 31.24
CA ILE A 1053 22.39 25.23 30.06
C ILE A 1053 20.99 25.81 30.21
N ARG A 1054 20.02 24.96 30.56
CA ARG A 1054 18.60 25.37 30.75
C ARG A 1054 18.46 26.40 31.88
N SER A 1055 19.38 26.38 32.84
CA SER A 1055 19.44 27.35 33.94
C SER A 1055 20.35 28.55 33.66
N ARG A 1056 20.85 28.69 32.42
CA ARG A 1056 21.69 29.79 31.94
C ARG A 1056 22.96 30.01 32.76
N ASP A 1057 23.60 28.93 33.20
CA ASP A 1057 24.90 29.02 33.90
C ASP A 1057 26.05 29.31 32.92
N GLU A 1058 26.42 30.58 32.78
CA GLU A 1058 27.53 31.00 31.92
C GLU A 1058 28.87 30.31 32.24
N ASN A 1059 29.09 29.90 33.50
CA ASN A 1059 30.32 29.23 33.91
C ASN A 1059 30.46 27.84 33.27
N LYS A 1060 29.36 27.26 32.78
CA LYS A 1060 29.31 25.94 32.14
C LYS A 1060 29.24 25.99 30.63
N LEU A 1061 29.19 27.17 30.03
CA LEU A 1061 29.07 27.28 28.57
C LEU A 1061 30.29 26.71 27.83
N ASN A 1062 31.51 26.99 28.32
CA ASN A 1062 32.73 26.44 27.73
C ASN A 1062 32.81 24.91 27.88
N ASP A 1063 32.36 24.38 29.03
CA ASP A 1063 32.28 22.94 29.28
C ASP A 1063 31.28 22.28 28.30
N SER A 1064 30.13 22.91 28.06
CA SER A 1064 29.11 22.43 27.10
C SER A 1064 29.63 22.41 25.66
N PHE A 1065 30.31 23.47 25.21
CA PHE A 1065 30.93 23.48 23.88
C PHE A 1065 32.05 22.45 23.76
N ALA A 1066 32.90 22.32 24.79
CA ALA A 1066 33.93 21.30 24.82
C ALA A 1066 33.33 19.89 24.72
N PHE A 1067 32.24 19.62 25.45
CA PHE A 1067 31.56 18.33 25.45
C PHE A 1067 31.02 17.96 24.06
N VAL A 1068 30.33 18.87 23.37
CA VAL A 1068 29.78 18.57 22.02
C VAL A 1068 30.85 18.51 20.93
N ASN A 1069 32.01 19.14 21.15
CA ASN A 1069 33.12 19.12 20.20
C ASN A 1069 34.02 17.88 20.36
N GLN A 1070 33.98 17.21 21.51
CA GLN A 1070 34.84 16.06 21.82
C GLN A 1070 34.25 14.71 21.44
N GLN A 1071 32.95 14.64 21.06
CA GLN A 1071 32.29 13.40 20.66
C GLN A 1071 31.14 13.66 19.67
N GLY A 1072 30.73 12.63 18.94
CA GLY A 1072 29.70 12.71 17.90
C GLY A 1072 28.40 11.98 18.25
N ARG A 1073 28.28 11.37 19.44
CA ARG A 1073 27.12 10.53 19.78
C ARG A 1073 25.84 11.35 19.81
N MET A 1074 24.95 11.13 18.84
CA MET A 1074 23.76 11.96 18.58
C MET A 1074 22.83 12.06 19.77
N LYS A 1075 22.74 11.00 20.59
CA LYS A 1075 22.00 10.99 21.87
C LYS A 1075 22.41 12.15 22.79
N TYR A 1076 23.67 12.57 22.76
CA TYR A 1076 24.18 13.63 23.62
C TYR A 1076 24.35 14.96 22.89
N VAL A 1077 24.95 14.95 21.69
CA VAL A 1077 25.22 16.20 20.96
C VAL A 1077 23.94 16.92 20.57
N ARG A 1078 22.94 16.21 20.02
CA ARG A 1078 21.73 16.86 19.48
C ARG A 1078 20.95 17.60 20.58
N PRO A 1079 20.62 17.00 21.74
CA PRO A 1079 19.87 17.72 22.77
C PRO A 1079 20.66 18.88 23.38
N ILE A 1080 21.98 18.77 23.52
CA ILE A 1080 22.80 19.90 24.00
C ILE A 1080 22.81 21.04 22.97
N TYR A 1081 22.95 20.75 21.68
CA TYR A 1081 22.85 21.78 20.63
C TYR A 1081 21.47 22.46 20.64
N ARG A 1082 20.38 21.70 20.81
CA ARG A 1082 19.03 22.27 20.96
C ARG A 1082 18.90 23.17 22.18
N ASP A 1083 19.36 22.74 23.35
CA ASP A 1083 19.32 23.54 24.57
C ASP A 1083 20.17 24.82 24.45
N LEU A 1084 21.36 24.73 23.84
CA LEU A 1084 22.24 25.87 23.57
C LEU A 1084 21.62 26.85 22.57
N TYR A 1085 20.96 26.35 21.53
CA TYR A 1085 20.27 27.17 20.54
C TYR A 1085 19.03 27.87 21.12
N ALA A 1086 18.32 27.20 22.02
CA ALA A 1086 17.17 27.77 22.73
C ALA A 1086 17.58 28.92 23.67
N TRP A 1087 18.84 28.95 24.14
CA TRP A 1087 19.39 30.08 24.87
C TRP A 1087 19.76 31.22 23.92
N GLU A 1088 18.85 32.19 23.78
CA GLU A 1088 18.96 33.34 22.85
C GLU A 1088 20.32 34.05 22.85
N ASP A 1089 20.88 34.35 24.03
CA ASP A 1089 22.15 35.08 24.17
C ASP A 1089 23.37 34.32 23.61
N VAL A 1090 23.23 33.00 23.41
CA VAL A 1090 24.32 32.08 23.01
C VAL A 1090 24.06 31.45 21.64
N ARG A 1091 22.89 31.68 21.04
CA ARG A 1091 22.46 31.03 19.80
C ARG A 1091 23.45 31.22 18.64
N GLU A 1092 23.92 32.44 18.40
CA GLU A 1092 24.86 32.73 17.33
C GLU A 1092 26.18 31.97 17.52
N ARG A 1093 26.75 32.01 18.74
CA ARG A 1093 27.94 31.23 19.11
C ARG A 1093 27.74 29.72 18.94
N THR A 1094 26.52 29.24 19.12
CA THR A 1094 26.15 27.82 18.93
C THR A 1094 26.19 27.43 17.48
N ILE A 1095 25.60 28.24 16.60
CA ILE A 1095 25.63 28.06 15.14
C ILE A 1095 27.08 28.11 14.64
N GLU A 1096 27.85 29.12 15.04
CA GLU A 1096 29.27 29.24 14.69
C GLU A 1096 30.09 28.03 15.15
N ASN A 1097 29.84 27.54 16.37
CA ASN A 1097 30.51 26.35 16.87
C ASN A 1097 30.13 25.10 16.06
N PHE A 1098 28.87 24.93 15.68
CA PHE A 1098 28.45 23.82 14.82
C PHE A 1098 29.11 23.89 13.44
N LEU A 1099 28.99 25.01 12.72
CA LEU A 1099 29.54 25.17 11.36
C LEU A 1099 31.06 24.96 11.30
N ARG A 1100 31.78 25.34 12.36
CA ARG A 1100 33.22 25.07 12.48
C ARG A 1100 33.55 23.59 12.63
N ASN A 1101 32.69 22.81 13.29
CA ASN A 1101 32.91 21.39 13.58
C ASN A 1101 32.23 20.44 12.59
N GLU A 1102 31.24 20.92 11.83
CA GLU A 1102 30.45 20.15 10.86
C GLU A 1102 31.31 19.29 9.90
N PRO A 1103 32.42 19.78 9.30
CA PRO A 1103 33.25 18.98 8.40
C PRO A 1103 33.93 17.76 9.04
N TYR A 1104 33.96 17.71 10.39
CA TYR A 1104 34.58 16.63 11.16
C TYR A 1104 33.56 15.64 11.73
N MET A 1105 32.27 15.92 11.57
CA MET A 1105 31.18 15.06 12.01
C MET A 1105 30.87 14.00 10.95
N MET A 1106 30.34 12.86 11.40
CA MET A 1106 29.78 11.88 10.46
C MET A 1106 28.55 12.49 9.76
N HIS A 1107 28.32 12.12 8.49
CA HIS A 1107 27.24 12.65 7.65
C HIS A 1107 25.88 12.75 8.38
N VAL A 1108 25.43 11.66 9.00
CA VAL A 1108 24.14 11.61 9.72
C VAL A 1108 24.07 12.58 10.91
N SER A 1109 25.18 12.80 11.63
CA SER A 1109 25.20 13.76 12.75
C SER A 1109 25.19 15.20 12.26
N ALA A 1110 25.97 15.51 11.23
CA ALA A 1110 25.96 16.82 10.60
C ALA A 1110 24.55 17.16 10.09
N TYR A 1111 23.94 16.25 9.30
CA TYR A 1111 22.59 16.39 8.77
C TYR A 1111 21.54 16.67 9.86
N THR A 1112 21.51 15.84 10.90
CA THR A 1112 20.49 15.96 11.95
C THR A 1112 20.68 17.19 12.85
N ILE A 1113 21.91 17.59 13.17
CA ILE A 1113 22.18 18.80 13.96
C ILE A 1113 21.86 20.05 13.14
N ARG A 1114 22.19 20.06 11.84
CA ARG A 1114 21.86 21.18 10.94
C ARG A 1114 20.35 21.47 10.92
N LYS A 1115 19.54 20.40 10.82
CA LYS A 1115 18.08 20.45 10.94
C LYS A 1115 17.61 20.95 12.31
N ASP A 1116 18.22 20.45 13.40
CA ASP A 1116 17.91 20.88 14.77
C ASP A 1116 18.23 22.37 15.04
N LEU A 1117 19.19 22.95 14.31
CA LEU A 1117 19.60 24.35 14.42
C LEU A 1117 18.90 25.27 13.41
N HIS A 1118 17.95 24.75 12.62
CA HIS A 1118 17.23 25.48 11.58
C HIS A 1118 18.14 26.16 10.55
N ILE A 1119 19.22 25.47 10.17
CA ILE A 1119 20.12 25.87 9.09
C ILE A 1119 19.66 25.12 7.84
N ASP A 1120 19.55 25.81 6.70
CA ASP A 1120 19.11 25.20 5.43
C ASP A 1120 19.99 23.98 5.09
N VAL A 1121 19.32 22.84 4.86
CA VAL A 1121 19.89 21.50 4.62
C VAL A 1121 20.21 21.29 3.15
#